data_AF-A0A315CW65-F1
#
_entry.id   AF-A0A315CW65-F1
#
_cell.length_a   1.000
_cell.length_b   1.000
_cell.length_c   1.000
_cell.angle_alpha   90.00
_cell.angle_beta   90.00
_cell.angle_gamma   90.00
#
_symmetry.space_group_name_H-M   'P 1'
#
loop_
_entity.id
_entity.type
_entity.pdbx_description
1 polymer ?
#
loop_
_entity_poly.entity_id
_entity_poly.type
_entity_poly.pdbx_seq_one_letter_code
_entity_poly.pdbx_strand_id
1 'polypeptide(L)'
;MLNNSKMKTGQFIFDSLRSHLKARHLTYRHIAEKLGVSEQTKAQGNGQIDGQGQATLATTYNLNGQPEQVGTAQGPRRYNWDALGRLTQVRQGDQALARYAYDHRGLRTTKTVSGSGSANTTTHTLYNESRQPLAELNAQGRITRQYIWLADRLLAVMDSDSGLTPASAADTANTAHSQPLAQEVPLTQDLWALVVSWGQVMGSAVTEHPWQLTFIHSNHLGAPELATNAQGLPVWAADYAPFGGATVRTFASAKGSENTGSASRTFTLHIRLPGQVWDEETGLHYNRQRYYAPERGQYLSPDPLGQPDGPNAYLYAAGNPLTFIDPDGLILFAFDGTGNSNDQAALDELGNGISNVWQFRQLYADGNRRYVTGVGTRHRETDPQFGGDIHWSWGNTSTVDMGGNFTGPQRIERMVAYFNAEAELFSENSKLMDVDIVGFSRGAAEARDFANRINANTKNGQYSYTTTVDGKQVQHCQMINFRFMGLWDTVLSTNLSGTSYNMTVIPGFQHVAQAVALNEYRGDTFRRLPNSTGAFPLESIMGTAVPVGQTRIEMGFIGSHADIGGGFQNQENGLPLVTLNWMIEQAKDAGVKINDPIRNQVDSNPVLHDKTDNQYCLNGPGCSEDRAVHGGSGGTQRQMTGTTMTYADTGQFVSYYPPQLNSDGTQTRTPQSDQSTGTVDMTAYLKWLRDNGYELGNLKVQ
;
A
#
# COMPACT_ATOMS: atom_id res chain seq x y z
N MET A 1 -7.96 -15.89 47.69
CA MET A 1 -6.49 -16.04 47.75
C MET A 1 -5.91 -15.48 46.46
N LEU A 2 -5.55 -14.20 46.45
CA LEU A 2 -4.86 -13.56 45.33
C LEU A 2 -3.40 -14.02 45.38
N ASN A 3 -3.07 -15.03 44.59
CA ASN A 3 -1.73 -15.59 44.54
C ASN A 3 -0.84 -14.65 43.71
N ASN A 4 0.29 -14.24 44.31
CA ASN A 4 1.32 -13.37 43.74
C ASN A 4 1.69 -13.75 42.30
N SER A 5 1.13 -13.06 41.29
CA SER A 5 1.68 -13.06 39.94
C SER A 5 2.95 -12.22 39.95
N LYS A 6 4.12 -12.87 40.02
CA LYS A 6 5.41 -12.20 39.81
C LYS A 6 5.38 -11.56 38.42
N MET A 7 5.40 -10.23 38.35
CA MET A 7 5.69 -9.52 37.10
C MET A 7 7.01 -10.06 36.53
N LYS A 8 6.97 -10.57 35.29
CA LYS A 8 8.17 -10.97 34.56
C LYS A 8 8.69 -9.72 33.84
N THR A 9 9.79 -9.16 34.30
CA THR A 9 10.47 -8.03 33.66
C THR A 9 11.55 -8.58 32.73
N GLY A 10 11.60 -8.08 31.48
CA GLY A 10 12.66 -8.37 30.52
C GLY A 10 13.43 -7.10 30.16
N GLN A 11 14.76 -7.15 30.22
CA GLN A 11 15.63 -6.06 29.76
C GLN A 11 16.34 -6.50 28.48
N PHE A 12 16.11 -5.76 27.40
CA PHE A 12 16.77 -5.96 26.10
C PHE A 12 17.86 -4.92 25.91
N ILE A 13 19.06 -5.36 25.56
CA ILE A 13 20.21 -4.51 25.27
C ILE A 13 20.51 -4.65 23.78
N PHE A 14 20.52 -3.52 23.08
CA PHE A 14 20.89 -3.42 21.67
C PHE A 14 22.27 -2.78 21.55
N ASP A 15 23.04 -3.17 20.54
CA ASP A 15 24.22 -2.41 20.14
C ASP A 15 23.85 -1.12 19.38
N SER A 16 24.85 -0.31 19.01
CA SER A 16 24.65 0.99 18.33
C SER A 16 24.01 0.88 16.94
N LEU A 17 24.01 -0.30 16.32
CA LEU A 17 23.37 -0.61 15.04
C LEU A 17 22.11 -1.47 15.22
N ARG A 18 21.70 -1.75 16.47
CA ARG A 18 20.65 -2.72 16.84
C ARG A 18 20.86 -4.11 16.22
N SER A 19 22.11 -4.51 15.95
CA SER A 19 22.43 -5.76 15.25
C SER A 19 22.40 -7.00 16.15
N HIS A 20 22.47 -6.82 17.47
CA HIS A 20 22.46 -7.90 18.46
C HIS A 20 21.52 -7.61 19.63
N LEU A 21 20.58 -8.52 19.88
CA LEU A 21 19.72 -8.51 21.07
C LEU A 21 20.38 -9.32 22.19
N LYS A 22 20.82 -8.66 23.28
CA LYS A 22 21.25 -9.35 24.51
C LYS A 22 20.22 -9.16 25.62
N ALA A 23 19.57 -10.25 26.04
CA ALA A 23 18.68 -10.26 27.21
C ALA A 23 19.47 -10.59 28.51
N ARG A 24 19.20 -9.90 29.64
CA ARG A 24 19.81 -10.22 30.96
C ARG A 24 18.76 -10.42 32.09
N HIS A 25 18.68 -11.66 32.64
CA HIS A 25 18.05 -12.21 33.89
C HIS A 25 16.57 -11.84 34.26
N LEU A 26 15.76 -12.59 35.06
CA LEU A 26 15.95 -13.71 36.01
C LEU A 26 14.77 -14.74 36.08
N THR A 27 13.72 -14.64 35.23
CA THR A 27 12.54 -15.56 35.30
C THR A 27 12.02 -16.08 33.96
N TYR A 28 12.73 -15.79 32.87
CA TYR A 28 12.51 -16.35 31.52
C TYR A 28 13.55 -17.44 31.18
N ARG A 29 14.09 -18.12 32.20
CA ARG A 29 15.23 -19.05 32.08
C ARG A 29 14.97 -20.32 31.27
N HIS A 30 13.76 -20.61 30.80
CA HIS A 30 13.49 -21.91 30.18
C HIS A 30 13.72 -22.01 28.66
N ILE A 31 14.00 -20.91 27.95
CA ILE A 31 14.29 -20.97 26.49
C ILE A 31 15.73 -20.51 26.15
N ALA A 32 16.37 -19.69 26.99
CA ALA A 32 17.71 -19.15 26.70
C ALA A 32 18.89 -19.90 27.36
N GLU A 33 18.66 -20.81 28.33
CA GLU A 33 19.75 -21.47 29.10
C GLU A 33 20.57 -22.52 28.34
N LYS A 34 20.48 -22.59 27.00
CA LYS A 34 21.39 -23.44 26.21
C LYS A 34 22.44 -22.72 25.38
N LEU A 35 22.43 -21.39 25.28
CA LEU A 35 23.37 -20.69 24.41
C LEU A 35 23.99 -19.48 25.11
N GLY A 36 25.12 -19.72 25.77
CA GLY A 36 26.09 -18.68 26.11
C GLY A 36 26.76 -18.14 24.85
N VAL A 37 26.00 -17.51 23.97
CA VAL A 37 26.50 -16.97 22.71
C VAL A 37 26.59 -15.46 22.83
N SER A 38 27.81 -14.97 22.99
CA SER A 38 28.15 -13.65 22.50
C SER A 38 28.47 -13.77 21.01
N GLU A 39 27.64 -13.22 20.13
CA GLU A 39 28.01 -13.05 18.72
C GLU A 39 28.93 -11.83 18.60
N GLN A 40 30.10 -12.02 17.98
CA GLN A 40 30.92 -10.96 17.41
C GLN A 40 30.90 -11.15 15.89
N THR A 41 30.34 -10.20 15.15
CA THR A 41 30.43 -10.16 13.70
C THR A 41 31.83 -9.67 13.30
N LYS A 42 32.67 -10.52 12.71
CA LYS A 42 33.88 -10.09 12.01
C LYS A 42 33.81 -10.51 10.54
N ALA A 43 33.93 -9.54 9.65
CA ALA A 43 34.32 -9.78 8.28
C ALA A 43 35.79 -10.29 8.28
N GLN A 44 36.01 -11.44 7.65
CA GLN A 44 37.29 -12.10 7.34
C GLN A 44 38.44 -11.97 8.37
N GLY A 45 38.70 -13.04 9.12
CA GLY A 45 39.97 -13.23 9.85
C GLY A 45 39.93 -14.39 10.84
N ASN A 46 40.97 -15.23 10.80
CA ASN A 46 41.17 -16.48 11.55
C ASN A 46 40.65 -16.50 13.00
N GLY A 47 40.14 -17.68 13.39
CA GLY A 47 39.47 -17.94 14.66
C GLY A 47 40.22 -17.48 15.91
N GLN A 48 39.46 -16.92 16.85
CA GLN A 48 39.91 -16.65 18.21
C GLN A 48 38.82 -17.06 19.22
N ILE A 49 39.33 -17.57 20.33
CA ILE A 49 38.62 -18.02 21.53
C ILE A 49 38.21 -16.78 22.32
N ASP A 50 37.02 -16.77 22.93
CA ASP A 50 36.60 -15.68 23.78
C ASP A 50 37.45 -15.58 25.07
N GLY A 51 37.32 -14.47 25.80
CA GLY A 51 38.06 -14.21 27.06
C GLY A 51 37.75 -15.18 28.21
N GLN A 52 36.96 -16.24 27.97
CA GLN A 52 36.62 -17.31 28.91
C GLN A 52 36.98 -18.72 28.40
N GLY A 53 37.63 -18.85 27.24
CA GLY A 53 38.11 -20.15 26.77
C GLY A 53 37.07 -21.02 26.05
N GLN A 54 35.92 -20.47 25.64
CA GLN A 54 34.87 -21.22 24.94
C GLN A 54 34.99 -21.10 23.42
N ALA A 55 34.75 -22.20 22.70
CA ALA A 55 34.78 -22.23 21.24
C ALA A 55 33.57 -21.47 20.66
N THR A 56 33.83 -20.39 19.96
CA THR A 56 32.84 -19.57 19.26
C THR A 56 32.32 -20.34 18.04
N LEU A 57 31.04 -20.72 18.04
CA LEU A 57 30.42 -21.34 16.87
C LEU A 57 30.18 -20.26 15.81
N ALA A 58 31.02 -20.24 14.77
CA ALA A 58 30.96 -19.22 13.72
C ALA A 58 29.68 -19.30 12.88
N THR A 59 29.01 -18.15 12.72
CA THR A 59 27.93 -17.96 11.74
C THR A 59 28.56 -17.59 10.39
N THR A 60 28.18 -18.27 9.31
CA THR A 60 28.61 -17.95 7.94
C THR A 60 27.44 -17.46 7.11
N TYR A 61 27.72 -16.53 6.19
CA TYR A 61 26.74 -15.92 5.30
C TYR A 61 27.21 -16.04 3.85
N ASN A 62 26.26 -16.14 2.93
CA ASN A 62 26.54 -16.00 1.50
C ASN A 62 26.72 -14.52 1.12
N LEU A 63 27.05 -14.26 -0.16
CA LEU A 63 27.29 -12.90 -0.67
C LEU A 63 26.08 -11.96 -0.58
N ASN A 64 24.87 -12.52 -0.47
CA ASN A 64 23.61 -11.77 -0.36
C ASN A 64 23.19 -11.59 1.11
N GLY A 65 24.06 -11.92 2.06
CA GLY A 65 23.79 -11.77 3.50
C GLY A 65 22.85 -12.83 4.08
N GLN A 66 22.48 -13.89 3.36
CA GLN A 66 21.71 -14.97 3.97
C GLN A 66 22.64 -15.94 4.72
N PRO A 67 22.29 -16.40 5.93
CA PRO A 67 23.12 -17.30 6.70
C PRO A 67 23.16 -18.67 6.03
N GLU A 68 24.34 -19.23 5.82
CA GLU A 68 24.51 -20.61 5.33
C GLU A 68 24.63 -21.59 6.51
N GLN A 69 25.26 -21.15 7.59
CA GLN A 69 25.44 -21.93 8.80
C GLN A 69 25.38 -21.02 10.03
N VAL A 70 24.64 -21.42 11.06
CA VAL A 70 24.59 -20.76 12.37
C VAL A 70 24.91 -21.79 13.46
N GLY A 71 25.74 -21.41 14.42
CA GLY A 71 26.01 -22.22 15.60
C GLY A 71 24.79 -22.39 16.51
N THR A 72 24.45 -23.62 16.90
CA THR A 72 23.45 -23.87 17.94
C THR A 72 23.97 -24.84 19.00
N ALA A 73 23.29 -24.91 20.14
CA ALA A 73 23.66 -25.80 21.26
C ALA A 73 23.53 -27.28 20.90
N GLN A 74 22.80 -27.58 19.83
CA GLN A 74 22.60 -28.92 19.30
C GLN A 74 23.53 -29.20 18.09
N GLY A 75 24.51 -28.33 17.83
CA GLY A 75 25.39 -28.39 16.65
C GLY A 75 25.05 -27.33 15.59
N PRO A 76 25.81 -27.23 14.49
CA PRO A 76 25.55 -26.23 13.45
C PRO A 76 24.21 -26.47 12.75
N ARG A 77 23.42 -25.41 12.64
CA ARG A 77 22.21 -25.37 11.81
C ARG A 77 22.55 -24.78 10.45
N ARG A 78 22.23 -25.49 9.37
CA ARG A 78 22.51 -25.07 7.99
C ARG A 78 21.23 -24.66 7.29
N TYR A 79 21.33 -23.63 6.46
CA TYR A 79 20.22 -23.08 5.69
C TYR A 79 20.61 -23.03 4.21
N ASN A 80 19.76 -23.58 3.35
CA ASN A 80 19.93 -23.52 1.91
C ASN A 80 18.91 -22.54 1.32
N TRP A 81 19.36 -21.75 0.36
CA TRP A 81 18.58 -20.69 -0.27
C TRP A 81 18.51 -20.92 -1.78
N ASP A 82 17.41 -20.54 -2.42
CA ASP A 82 17.35 -20.52 -3.89
C ASP A 82 17.96 -19.22 -4.47
N ALA A 83 18.00 -19.13 -5.81
CA ALA A 83 18.54 -17.97 -6.51
C ALA A 83 17.76 -16.66 -6.26
N LEU A 84 16.53 -16.75 -5.76
CA LEU A 84 15.70 -15.60 -5.38
C LEU A 84 15.83 -15.24 -3.90
N GLY A 85 16.75 -15.88 -3.16
CA GLY A 85 16.98 -15.61 -1.74
C GLY A 85 15.93 -16.21 -0.82
N ARG A 86 15.14 -17.21 -1.26
CA ARG A 86 14.13 -17.87 -0.44
C ARG A 86 14.67 -19.14 0.19
N LEU A 87 14.33 -19.39 1.45
CA LEU A 87 14.82 -20.55 2.20
C LEU A 87 14.21 -21.85 1.64
N THR A 88 15.02 -22.77 1.14
CA THR A 88 14.56 -24.03 0.55
C THR A 88 14.76 -25.23 1.47
N GLN A 89 15.71 -25.17 2.40
CA GLN A 89 15.97 -26.25 3.35
C GLN A 89 16.63 -25.77 4.64
N VAL A 90 16.28 -26.39 5.76
CA VAL A 90 16.98 -26.26 7.04
C VAL A 90 17.47 -27.63 7.51
N ARG A 91 18.71 -27.70 8.00
CA ARG A 91 19.33 -28.93 8.52
C ARG A 91 19.97 -28.70 9.90
N GLN A 92 19.93 -29.71 10.75
CA GLN A 92 20.70 -29.78 12.00
C GLN A 92 21.78 -30.85 11.82
N GLY A 93 23.04 -30.44 11.66
CA GLY A 93 24.08 -31.35 11.18
C GLY A 93 23.69 -31.96 9.82
N ASP A 94 23.73 -33.28 9.71
CA ASP A 94 23.33 -33.99 8.48
C ASP A 94 21.82 -34.24 8.38
N GLN A 95 21.05 -34.05 9.46
CA GLN A 95 19.61 -34.29 9.46
C GLN A 95 18.87 -33.09 8.84
N ALA A 96 18.06 -33.34 7.81
CA ALA A 96 17.12 -32.33 7.32
C ALA A 96 15.99 -32.14 8.33
N LEU A 97 15.68 -30.90 8.70
CA LEU A 97 14.54 -30.56 9.54
C LEU A 97 13.32 -30.30 8.67
N ALA A 98 13.47 -29.38 7.70
CA ALA A 98 12.41 -28.98 6.79
C ALA A 98 12.94 -28.68 5.39
N ARG A 99 12.08 -28.87 4.38
CA ARG A 99 12.24 -28.40 3.01
C ARG A 99 11.00 -27.60 2.58
N TYR A 100 11.19 -26.58 1.77
CA TYR A 100 10.13 -25.66 1.37
C TYR A 100 10.08 -25.46 -0.15
N ALA A 101 8.88 -25.25 -0.68
CA ALA A 101 8.67 -24.79 -2.06
C ALA A 101 7.67 -23.63 -2.10
N TYR A 102 7.76 -22.81 -3.14
CA TYR A 102 7.08 -21.53 -3.26
C TYR A 102 6.37 -21.39 -4.61
N ASP A 103 5.30 -20.61 -4.66
CA ASP A 103 4.67 -20.17 -5.91
C ASP A 103 5.42 -18.99 -6.57
N HIS A 104 4.90 -18.51 -7.70
CA HIS A 104 5.43 -17.37 -8.44
C HIS A 104 5.31 -16.03 -7.70
N ARG A 105 4.43 -15.94 -6.67
CA ARG A 105 4.25 -14.76 -5.82
C ARG A 105 5.20 -14.77 -4.62
N GLY A 106 6.02 -15.82 -4.47
CA GLY A 106 6.91 -16.01 -3.34
C GLY A 106 6.23 -16.61 -2.10
N LEU A 107 4.98 -17.08 -2.20
CA LEU A 107 4.30 -17.71 -1.07
C LEU A 107 4.67 -19.19 -0.95
N ARG A 108 4.97 -19.64 0.26
CA ARG A 108 5.32 -21.01 0.58
C ARG A 108 4.11 -21.94 0.41
N THR A 109 4.06 -22.64 -0.71
CA THR A 109 2.98 -23.60 -1.01
C THR A 109 3.24 -24.99 -0.47
N THR A 110 4.49 -25.34 -0.16
CA THR A 110 4.83 -26.69 0.34
C THR A 110 5.84 -26.63 1.47
N LYS A 111 5.62 -27.45 2.50
CA LYS A 111 6.56 -27.75 3.59
C LYS A 111 6.67 -29.25 3.79
N THR A 112 7.89 -29.79 3.76
CA THR A 112 8.18 -31.20 4.05
C THR A 112 9.09 -31.28 5.28
N VAL A 113 8.60 -31.86 6.37
CA VAL A 113 9.33 -32.08 7.62
C VAL A 113 9.84 -33.51 7.65
N SER A 114 11.12 -33.70 7.99
CA SER A 114 11.70 -35.05 8.07
C SER A 114 11.48 -35.64 9.46
N GLY A 115 10.86 -36.82 9.54
CA GLY A 115 10.64 -37.51 10.81
C GLY A 115 11.95 -38.10 11.35
N SER A 116 12.20 -37.96 12.66
CA SER A 116 13.27 -38.69 13.34
C SER A 116 12.88 -40.17 13.46
N GLY A 117 13.12 -40.95 12.40
CA GLY A 117 12.73 -42.37 12.32
C GLY A 117 11.32 -42.66 11.79
N SER A 118 10.57 -41.63 11.37
CA SER A 118 9.24 -41.74 10.74
C SER A 118 9.25 -41.19 9.31
N ALA A 119 8.25 -41.58 8.51
CA ALA A 119 8.05 -41.03 7.17
C ALA A 119 7.96 -39.49 7.20
N ASN A 120 8.43 -38.84 6.14
CA ASN A 120 8.35 -37.39 6.01
C ASN A 120 6.89 -36.92 5.98
N THR A 121 6.60 -35.85 6.69
CA THR A 121 5.29 -35.20 6.66
C THR A 121 5.34 -34.06 5.66
N THR A 122 4.44 -34.06 4.66
CA THR A 122 4.32 -32.95 3.71
C THR A 122 2.97 -32.26 3.88
N THR A 123 3.02 -30.93 3.98
CA THR A 123 1.87 -30.04 4.03
C THR A 123 1.90 -29.11 2.83
N HIS A 124 0.78 -28.99 2.14
CA HIS A 124 0.55 -27.96 1.13
C HIS A 124 -0.36 -26.88 1.67
N THR A 125 -0.12 -25.62 1.31
CA THR A 125 -0.93 -24.48 1.76
C THR A 125 -1.51 -23.75 0.57
N LEU A 126 -2.82 -23.50 0.62
CA LEU A 126 -3.53 -22.67 -0.35
C LEU A 126 -3.71 -21.27 0.22
N TYR A 127 -3.64 -20.25 -0.63
CA TYR A 127 -3.74 -18.84 -0.26
C TYR A 127 -4.81 -18.13 -1.07
N ASN A 128 -5.48 -17.12 -0.49
CA ASN A 128 -6.34 -16.20 -1.23
C ASN A 128 -5.52 -15.09 -1.93
N GLU A 129 -6.20 -14.20 -2.67
CA GLU A 129 -5.58 -13.06 -3.35
C GLU A 129 -4.91 -12.07 -2.36
N SER A 130 -5.45 -11.96 -1.15
CA SER A 130 -4.86 -11.19 -0.03
C SER A 130 -3.67 -11.90 0.65
N ARG A 131 -3.18 -13.02 0.07
CA ARG A 131 -2.03 -13.80 0.57
C ARG A 131 -2.24 -14.37 1.99
N GLN A 132 -3.49 -14.59 2.40
CA GLN A 132 -3.85 -15.25 3.66
C GLN A 132 -4.02 -16.75 3.39
N PRO A 133 -3.61 -17.65 4.31
CA PRO A 133 -3.82 -19.08 4.14
C PRO A 133 -5.32 -19.39 4.18
N LEU A 134 -5.82 -20.10 3.19
CA LEU A 134 -7.20 -20.59 3.10
C LEU A 134 -7.32 -22.02 3.64
N ALA A 135 -6.36 -22.88 3.30
CA ALA A 135 -6.38 -24.28 3.69
C ALA A 135 -4.98 -24.89 3.77
N GLU A 136 -4.82 -25.90 4.63
CA GLU A 136 -3.70 -26.84 4.62
C GLU A 136 -4.16 -28.20 4.13
N LEU A 137 -3.31 -28.85 3.34
CA LEU A 137 -3.55 -30.18 2.78
C LEU A 137 -2.37 -31.09 3.11
N ASN A 138 -2.64 -32.38 3.29
CA ASN A 138 -1.60 -33.38 3.46
C ASN A 138 -0.94 -33.78 2.12
N ALA A 139 0.04 -34.69 2.18
CA ALA A 139 0.78 -35.18 1.01
C ALA A 139 -0.11 -35.84 -0.07
N GLN A 140 -1.30 -36.32 0.30
CA GLN A 140 -2.28 -36.91 -0.62
C GLN A 140 -3.24 -35.84 -1.20
N GLY A 141 -3.00 -34.56 -0.92
CA GLY A 141 -3.85 -33.46 -1.35
C GLY A 141 -5.19 -33.41 -0.62
N ARG A 142 -5.31 -34.01 0.57
CA ARG A 142 -6.54 -33.93 1.38
C ARG A 142 -6.48 -32.76 2.33
N ILE A 143 -7.55 -31.97 2.42
CA ILE A 143 -7.69 -30.80 3.29
C ILE A 143 -7.73 -31.26 4.75
N THR A 144 -6.75 -30.82 5.53
CA THR A 144 -6.63 -31.11 6.98
C THR A 144 -7.02 -29.92 7.85
N ARG A 145 -6.94 -28.70 7.31
CA ARG A 145 -7.35 -27.47 8.00
C ARG A 145 -7.88 -26.45 7.00
N GLN A 146 -8.89 -25.68 7.41
CA GLN A 146 -9.33 -24.47 6.72
C GLN A 146 -9.33 -23.27 7.67
N TYR A 147 -9.11 -22.08 7.12
CA TYR A 147 -9.06 -20.82 7.86
C TYR A 147 -10.23 -19.92 7.45
N ILE A 148 -10.92 -19.37 8.44
CA ILE A 148 -12.04 -18.45 8.24
C ILE A 148 -11.56 -17.04 8.62
N TRP A 149 -11.48 -16.18 7.62
CA TRP A 149 -11.05 -14.79 7.76
C TRP A 149 -12.24 -13.84 7.64
N LEU A 150 -12.21 -12.74 8.40
CA LEU A 150 -13.04 -11.56 8.17
C LEU A 150 -12.10 -10.38 7.93
N ALA A 151 -12.01 -9.96 6.66
CA ALA A 151 -10.97 -9.05 6.19
C ALA A 151 -9.58 -9.58 6.58
N ASP A 152 -8.85 -8.84 7.42
CA ASP A 152 -7.51 -9.15 7.90
C ASP A 152 -7.47 -10.00 9.19
N ARG A 153 -8.63 -10.30 9.78
CA ARG A 153 -8.73 -10.99 11.09
C ARG A 153 -9.09 -12.46 10.95
N LEU A 154 -8.28 -13.33 11.55
CA LEU A 154 -8.60 -14.76 11.67
C LEU A 154 -9.69 -14.95 12.72
N LEU A 155 -10.87 -15.42 12.28
CA LEU A 155 -12.01 -15.65 13.17
C LEU A 155 -12.07 -17.06 13.70
N ALA A 156 -11.78 -18.04 12.85
CA ALA A 156 -11.90 -19.45 13.20
C ALA A 156 -11.05 -20.33 12.28
N VAL A 157 -10.83 -21.57 12.73
CA VAL A 157 -10.27 -22.65 11.91
C VAL A 157 -11.16 -23.88 12.00
N MET A 158 -11.15 -24.67 10.94
CA MET A 158 -11.85 -25.95 10.88
C MET A 158 -10.85 -27.06 10.57
N ASP A 159 -10.72 -28.04 11.47
CA ASP A 159 -9.76 -29.13 11.35
C ASP A 159 -10.44 -30.46 11.01
N SER A 160 -9.81 -31.27 10.16
CA SER A 160 -10.28 -32.61 9.83
C SER A 160 -9.21 -33.68 10.09
N ASP A 161 -9.50 -34.62 10.97
CA ASP A 161 -8.55 -35.67 11.41
C ASP A 161 -8.21 -36.69 10.32
N SER A 162 -9.14 -36.96 9.41
CA SER A 162 -8.97 -37.95 8.34
C SER A 162 -8.53 -37.33 7.00
N GLY A 163 -8.53 -35.99 6.92
CA GLY A 163 -8.31 -35.23 5.71
C GLY A 163 -9.44 -35.44 4.69
N LEU A 164 -9.90 -34.37 4.06
CA LEU A 164 -11.00 -34.44 3.09
C LEU A 164 -10.48 -34.33 1.67
N THR A 165 -10.94 -35.22 0.79
CA THR A 165 -10.66 -35.09 -0.63
C THR A 165 -11.27 -33.78 -1.13
N PRO A 166 -10.50 -32.89 -1.79
CA PRO A 166 -11.07 -31.74 -2.48
C PRO A 166 -12.13 -32.24 -3.45
N ALA A 167 -13.30 -31.58 -3.51
CA ALA A 167 -14.37 -31.98 -4.42
C ALA A 167 -13.81 -32.04 -5.85
N SER A 168 -13.97 -33.20 -6.52
CA SER A 168 -13.51 -33.32 -7.90
C SER A 168 -14.43 -32.53 -8.81
N ALA A 169 -13.89 -31.87 -9.84
CA ALA A 169 -14.69 -31.19 -10.86
C ALA A 169 -15.65 -32.14 -11.64
N ALA A 170 -15.57 -33.45 -11.40
CA ALA A 170 -16.42 -34.48 -12.02
C ALA A 170 -17.66 -34.86 -11.18
N ASP A 171 -17.72 -34.49 -9.89
CA ASP A 171 -18.89 -34.78 -9.03
C ASP A 171 -20.07 -33.82 -9.26
N THR A 172 -19.89 -32.80 -10.10
CA THR A 172 -20.95 -31.89 -10.54
C THR A 172 -21.82 -32.46 -11.66
N ALA A 173 -21.48 -33.65 -12.19
CA ALA A 173 -22.15 -34.23 -13.35
C ALA A 173 -23.36 -35.13 -13.01
N ASN A 174 -23.64 -35.45 -11.73
CA ASN A 174 -24.67 -36.46 -11.43
C ASN A 174 -25.53 -36.24 -10.19
N THR A 175 -25.85 -34.98 -9.88
CA THR A 175 -27.09 -34.68 -9.12
C THR A 175 -27.89 -33.65 -9.90
N ALA A 176 -29.10 -34.07 -10.29
CA ALA A 176 -30.04 -33.29 -11.06
C ALA A 176 -30.58 -32.12 -10.23
N HIS A 177 -29.78 -31.05 -10.11
CA HIS A 177 -30.15 -29.66 -9.78
C HIS A 177 -28.93 -28.77 -10.06
N SER A 178 -28.46 -28.74 -11.30
CA SER A 178 -27.24 -28.03 -11.71
C SER A 178 -27.57 -26.79 -12.54
N GLN A 179 -27.56 -25.63 -11.87
CA GLN A 179 -27.25 -24.35 -12.51
C GLN A 179 -25.74 -24.31 -12.81
N PRO A 180 -25.28 -23.60 -13.87
CA PRO A 180 -23.91 -23.73 -14.37
C PRO A 180 -22.89 -23.12 -13.40
N LEU A 181 -21.94 -23.94 -12.94
CA LEU A 181 -20.76 -23.54 -12.20
C LEU A 181 -19.71 -22.94 -13.16
N ALA A 182 -19.81 -21.65 -13.40
CA ALA A 182 -18.70 -20.80 -13.81
C ALA A 182 -18.78 -19.54 -12.96
N GLN A 183 -18.55 -19.69 -11.65
CA GLN A 183 -18.57 -18.57 -10.73
C GLN A 183 -17.71 -18.93 -9.54
N GLU A 184 -16.80 -18.00 -9.23
CA GLU A 184 -16.14 -17.76 -7.96
C GLU A 184 -16.76 -18.58 -6.83
N VAL A 185 -15.96 -19.38 -6.11
CA VAL A 185 -16.43 -20.03 -4.88
C VAL A 185 -16.90 -18.91 -3.95
N PRO A 186 -18.21 -18.67 -3.81
CA PRO A 186 -18.67 -17.49 -3.11
C PRO A 186 -18.57 -17.80 -1.62
N LEU A 187 -18.24 -16.76 -0.84
CA LEU A 187 -18.31 -16.72 0.62
C LEU A 187 -19.59 -17.33 1.22
N THR A 188 -20.63 -17.60 0.43
CA THR A 188 -21.91 -18.19 0.84
C THR A 188 -21.82 -19.68 1.22
N GLN A 189 -20.86 -20.48 0.73
CA GLN A 189 -20.70 -21.87 1.19
C GLN A 189 -19.93 -21.98 2.52
N ASP A 190 -18.91 -21.14 2.74
CA ASP A 190 -18.24 -21.02 4.04
C ASP A 190 -19.18 -20.38 5.08
N LEU A 191 -20.02 -19.42 4.67
CA LEU A 191 -21.12 -18.90 5.49
C LEU A 191 -22.20 -19.96 5.72
N TRP A 192 -22.43 -20.93 4.82
CA TRP A 192 -23.38 -22.04 5.08
C TRP A 192 -22.82 -23.06 6.06
N ALA A 193 -21.50 -23.33 6.07
CA ALA A 193 -20.85 -24.10 7.14
C ALA A 193 -20.88 -23.33 8.48
N LEU A 194 -20.72 -21.99 8.45
CA LEU A 194 -20.92 -21.13 9.62
C LEU A 194 -22.39 -21.14 10.10
N VAL A 195 -23.36 -21.03 9.20
CA VAL A 195 -24.80 -21.02 9.55
C VAL A 195 -25.29 -22.40 10.00
N VAL A 196 -24.79 -23.50 9.43
CA VAL A 196 -25.11 -24.88 9.86
C VAL A 196 -24.46 -25.19 11.22
N SER A 197 -23.28 -24.63 11.52
CA SER A 197 -22.68 -24.74 12.87
C SER A 197 -23.37 -23.86 13.91
N TRP A 198 -23.91 -22.70 13.52
CA TRP A 198 -24.83 -21.90 14.36
C TRP A 198 -26.20 -22.59 14.54
N GLY A 199 -26.61 -23.42 13.58
CA GLY A 199 -27.83 -24.23 13.63
C GLY A 199 -27.85 -25.33 14.72
N GLN A 200 -26.72 -25.64 15.36
CA GLN A 200 -26.70 -26.52 16.54
C GLN A 200 -27.33 -25.88 17.79
N VAL A 201 -27.64 -24.58 17.76
CA VAL A 201 -28.47 -23.91 18.78
C VAL A 201 -29.97 -24.20 18.58
N MET A 202 -30.39 -24.82 17.47
CA MET A 202 -31.79 -25.10 17.13
C MET A 202 -32.09 -26.59 16.82
N GLY A 203 -31.54 -27.50 17.63
CA GLY A 203 -32.22 -28.77 17.95
C GLY A 203 -32.50 -29.78 16.84
N SER A 204 -31.69 -29.87 15.78
CA SER A 204 -31.78 -30.96 14.79
C SER A 204 -30.50 -31.80 14.79
N ALA A 205 -30.65 -33.11 15.02
CA ALA A 205 -29.57 -34.09 14.97
C ALA A 205 -29.08 -34.25 13.52
N VAL A 206 -28.07 -33.47 13.14
CA VAL A 206 -27.27 -33.73 11.94
C VAL A 206 -26.03 -34.51 12.38
N THR A 207 -25.93 -35.71 11.83
CA THR A 207 -24.82 -36.68 11.90
C THR A 207 -23.44 -36.03 11.88
N GLU A 208 -22.54 -36.54 12.73
CA GLU A 208 -21.10 -36.23 12.87
C GLU A 208 -20.47 -35.56 11.64
N HIS A 209 -20.25 -34.24 11.74
CA HIS A 209 -19.47 -33.53 10.72
C HIS A 209 -17.97 -33.85 10.91
N PRO A 210 -17.20 -34.16 9.85
CA PRO A 210 -15.78 -34.54 9.97
C PRO A 210 -14.83 -33.38 10.32
N TRP A 211 -15.36 -32.26 10.81
CA TRP A 211 -14.69 -30.97 10.98
C TRP A 211 -14.85 -30.50 12.43
N GLN A 212 -13.75 -30.14 13.08
CA GLN A 212 -13.74 -29.53 14.40
C GLN A 212 -13.57 -28.01 14.25
N LEU A 213 -14.60 -27.25 14.60
CA LEU A 213 -14.58 -25.78 14.56
C LEU A 213 -13.94 -25.22 15.84
N THR A 214 -12.96 -24.34 15.65
CA THR A 214 -12.28 -23.61 16.73
C THR A 214 -12.27 -22.12 16.45
N PHE A 215 -12.83 -21.33 17.38
CA PHE A 215 -12.84 -19.87 17.31
C PHE A 215 -11.53 -19.28 17.84
N ILE A 216 -11.05 -18.23 17.17
CA ILE A 216 -9.79 -17.57 17.48
C ILE A 216 -10.07 -16.20 18.10
N HIS A 217 -9.42 -15.94 19.24
CA HIS A 217 -9.48 -14.67 19.96
C HIS A 217 -8.09 -14.04 19.92
N SER A 218 -8.01 -12.88 19.30
CA SER A 218 -6.75 -12.18 19.05
C SER A 218 -6.61 -10.92 19.89
N ASN A 219 -5.38 -10.50 20.14
CA ASN A 219 -5.09 -9.25 20.84
C ASN A 219 -5.17 -8.02 19.93
N HIS A 220 -4.80 -6.85 20.47
CA HIS A 220 -4.83 -5.57 19.76
C HIS A 220 -3.95 -5.53 18.50
N LEU A 221 -2.91 -6.36 18.42
CA LEU A 221 -2.06 -6.52 17.24
C LEU A 221 -2.61 -7.58 16.26
N GLY A 222 -3.70 -8.27 16.58
CA GLY A 222 -4.23 -9.37 15.77
C GLY A 222 -3.52 -10.72 15.99
N ALA A 223 -2.66 -10.85 17.01
CA ALA A 223 -2.04 -12.13 17.36
C ALA A 223 -3.02 -13.02 18.15
N PRO A 224 -3.22 -14.30 17.79
CA PRO A 224 -4.08 -15.22 18.53
C PRO A 224 -3.59 -15.44 19.96
N GLU A 225 -4.36 -15.10 20.98
CA GLU A 225 -4.03 -15.32 22.40
C GLU A 225 -4.84 -16.46 23.04
N LEU A 226 -6.03 -16.73 22.52
CA LEU A 226 -6.92 -17.78 23.01
C LEU A 226 -7.67 -18.41 21.83
N ALA A 227 -7.91 -19.71 21.90
CA ALA A 227 -8.76 -20.43 20.99
C ALA A 227 -9.77 -21.27 21.77
N THR A 228 -11.03 -21.28 21.33
CA THR A 228 -12.13 -21.97 22.01
C THR A 228 -12.87 -22.89 21.05
N ASN A 229 -13.32 -24.05 21.53
CA ASN A 229 -14.19 -24.93 20.75
C ASN A 229 -15.59 -24.33 20.54
N ALA A 230 -16.47 -25.06 19.85
CA ALA A 230 -17.86 -24.64 19.61
C ALA A 230 -18.69 -24.38 20.87
N GLN A 231 -18.31 -24.95 22.02
CA GLN A 231 -18.94 -24.74 23.32
C GLN A 231 -18.33 -23.56 24.11
N GLY A 232 -17.39 -22.82 23.51
CA GLY A 232 -16.71 -21.70 24.16
C GLY A 232 -15.63 -22.12 25.18
N LEU A 233 -15.26 -23.39 25.21
CA LEU A 233 -14.25 -23.90 26.15
C LEU A 233 -12.84 -23.73 25.55
N PRO A 234 -11.86 -23.22 26.32
CA PRO A 234 -10.48 -23.07 25.85
C PRO A 234 -9.87 -24.39 25.38
N VAL A 235 -9.25 -24.37 24.20
CA VAL A 235 -8.49 -25.52 23.64
C VAL A 235 -7.01 -25.17 23.43
N TRP A 236 -6.69 -23.88 23.27
CA TRP A 236 -5.32 -23.38 23.15
C TRP A 236 -5.24 -21.93 23.64
N ALA A 237 -4.09 -21.56 24.19
CA ALA A 237 -3.77 -20.18 24.53
C ALA A 237 -2.28 -19.92 24.35
N ALA A 238 -1.91 -18.68 24.09
CA ALA A 238 -0.51 -18.27 23.99
C ALA A 238 -0.27 -16.98 24.78
N ASP A 239 0.83 -16.96 25.52
CA ASP A 239 1.41 -15.72 26.03
C ASP A 239 2.61 -15.36 25.16
N TYR A 240 2.59 -14.17 24.53
CA TYR A 240 3.68 -13.71 23.68
C TYR A 240 4.72 -12.91 24.47
N ALA A 241 5.99 -13.21 24.25
CA ALA A 241 7.09 -12.30 24.49
C ALA A 241 7.06 -11.18 23.43
N PRO A 242 7.67 -10.01 23.72
CA PRO A 242 7.67 -8.87 22.80
C PRO A 242 8.05 -9.25 21.37
N PHE A 243 9.16 -9.97 21.19
CA PHE A 243 9.67 -10.38 19.88
C PHE A 243 8.99 -11.64 19.28
N GLY A 244 7.73 -11.88 19.61
CA GLY A 244 6.91 -12.93 19.00
C GLY A 244 7.16 -14.35 19.50
N GLY A 245 8.17 -14.59 20.34
CA GLY A 245 8.36 -15.87 21.01
C GLY A 245 7.16 -16.17 21.91
N ALA A 246 6.48 -17.31 21.72
CA ALA A 246 5.24 -17.62 22.41
C ALA A 246 5.41 -18.79 23.39
N THR A 247 4.82 -18.67 24.59
CA THR A 247 4.58 -19.83 25.46
C THR A 247 3.16 -20.32 25.24
N VAL A 248 3.02 -21.47 24.60
CA VAL A 248 1.72 -22.06 24.28
C VAL A 248 1.26 -22.97 25.42
N ARG A 249 0.00 -22.80 25.83
CA ARG A 249 -0.74 -23.72 26.70
C ARG A 249 -1.81 -24.40 25.86
N THR A 250 -1.91 -25.70 25.97
CA THR A 250 -2.96 -26.48 25.33
C THR A 250 -3.82 -27.14 26.38
N PHE A 251 -5.12 -27.16 26.14
CA PHE A 251 -6.08 -27.76 27.06
C PHE A 251 -6.55 -29.08 26.44
N ALA A 252 -6.63 -30.15 27.25
CA ALA A 252 -7.33 -31.34 26.82
C ALA A 252 -8.77 -30.92 26.55
N SER A 253 -9.29 -31.16 25.33
CA SER A 253 -10.65 -30.81 24.93
C SER A 253 -11.58 -31.10 26.09
N ALA A 254 -12.13 -30.05 26.70
CA ALA A 254 -13.01 -30.20 27.84
C ALA A 254 -14.11 -31.17 27.42
N LYS A 255 -14.26 -32.26 28.20
CA LYS A 255 -15.21 -33.36 28.00
C LYS A 255 -16.48 -32.89 27.29
N GLY A 256 -16.64 -33.31 26.04
CA GLY A 256 -17.75 -32.90 25.18
C GLY A 256 -17.80 -33.58 23.80
N SER A 257 -16.72 -34.22 23.35
CA SER A 257 -16.79 -35.18 22.24
C SER A 257 -16.77 -36.59 22.81
N GLU A 258 -17.95 -37.18 23.01
CA GLU A 258 -18.05 -38.62 23.17
C GLU A 258 -17.66 -39.30 21.85
N ASN A 259 -16.69 -40.22 21.95
CA ASN A 259 -16.39 -41.36 21.06
C ASN A 259 -15.99 -41.04 19.60
N THR A 260 -14.79 -41.41 19.12
CA THR A 260 -14.37 -42.81 18.95
C THR A 260 -12.83 -42.94 18.86
N GLY A 261 -12.22 -43.67 19.80
CA GLY A 261 -11.03 -44.52 19.58
C GLY A 261 -9.69 -43.94 19.10
N SER A 262 -9.57 -42.67 18.71
CA SER A 262 -8.31 -42.08 18.24
C SER A 262 -7.72 -41.16 19.30
N ALA A 263 -6.42 -41.32 19.58
CA ALA A 263 -5.66 -40.60 20.60
C ALA A 263 -6.05 -39.11 20.66
N SER A 264 -6.46 -38.65 21.85
CA SER A 264 -6.82 -37.25 22.15
C SER A 264 -5.74 -36.31 21.61
N ARG A 265 -5.96 -35.74 20.42
CA ARG A 265 -5.02 -34.80 19.83
C ARG A 265 -5.23 -33.44 20.46
N THR A 266 -4.11 -32.86 20.84
CA THR A 266 -4.04 -31.51 21.36
C THR A 266 -4.15 -30.52 20.21
N PHE A 267 -5.17 -29.64 20.23
CA PHE A 267 -5.33 -28.59 19.21
C PHE A 267 -4.08 -27.71 19.17
N THR A 268 -3.55 -27.49 17.97
CA THR A 268 -2.35 -26.68 17.73
C THR A 268 -2.63 -25.62 16.68
N LEU A 269 -2.34 -24.37 17.00
CA LEU A 269 -2.38 -23.24 16.08
C LEU A 269 -0.96 -22.77 15.76
N HIS A 270 -0.62 -22.72 14.47
CA HIS A 270 0.69 -22.26 14.01
C HIS A 270 0.72 -20.77 13.65
N ILE A 271 -0.43 -20.11 13.51
CA ILE A 271 -0.49 -18.66 13.30
C ILE A 271 0.05 -17.92 14.54
N ARG A 272 0.82 -16.85 14.34
CA ARG A 272 1.44 -16.02 15.38
C ARG A 272 1.05 -14.56 15.21
N LEU A 273 1.99 -13.62 15.33
CA LEU A 273 1.78 -12.22 14.94
C LEU A 273 1.28 -12.14 13.47
N PRO A 274 0.59 -11.06 13.06
CA PRO A 274 0.06 -10.95 11.71
C PRO A 274 1.09 -11.29 10.63
N GLY A 275 0.69 -12.10 9.65
CA GLY A 275 1.57 -12.59 8.58
C GLY A 275 2.46 -13.78 8.93
N GLN A 276 2.60 -14.13 10.22
CA GLN A 276 3.55 -15.15 10.68
C GLN A 276 2.92 -16.54 10.89
N VAL A 277 3.63 -17.56 10.40
CA VAL A 277 3.35 -18.97 10.65
C VAL A 277 4.55 -19.62 11.33
N TRP A 278 4.37 -20.14 12.54
CA TRP A 278 5.41 -20.84 13.29
C TRP A 278 5.70 -22.23 12.72
N ASP A 279 6.98 -22.48 12.47
CA ASP A 279 7.52 -23.78 12.11
C ASP A 279 8.18 -24.43 13.33
N GLU A 280 7.46 -25.34 13.97
CA GLU A 280 7.91 -26.05 15.17
C GLU A 280 9.28 -26.73 14.97
N GLU A 281 9.50 -27.32 13.79
CA GLU A 281 10.69 -28.11 13.51
C GLU A 281 11.97 -27.28 13.39
N THR A 282 11.86 -25.99 13.05
CA THR A 282 13.01 -25.08 12.91
C THR A 282 13.08 -24.03 14.01
N GLY A 283 11.96 -23.76 14.68
CA GLY A 283 11.79 -22.63 15.61
C GLY A 283 11.57 -21.29 14.91
N LEU A 284 11.58 -21.25 13.58
CA LEU A 284 11.40 -20.02 12.79
C LEU A 284 9.93 -19.70 12.59
N HIS A 285 9.66 -18.43 12.33
CA HIS A 285 8.36 -17.96 11.87
C HIS A 285 8.49 -17.65 10.38
N TYR A 286 7.77 -18.38 9.53
CA TYR A 286 7.60 -18.00 8.14
C TYR A 286 6.75 -16.72 8.08
N ASN A 287 7.33 -15.62 7.59
CA ASN A 287 6.67 -14.33 7.43
C ASN A 287 6.70 -13.91 5.96
N ARG A 288 6.05 -14.71 5.11
CA ARG A 288 5.96 -14.53 3.66
C ARG A 288 7.34 -14.44 2.99
N GLN A 289 7.85 -13.23 2.77
CA GLN A 289 9.09 -13.01 2.02
C GLN A 289 10.34 -13.33 2.84
N ARG A 290 10.24 -13.42 4.17
CA ARG A 290 11.39 -13.69 5.06
C ARG A 290 11.05 -14.70 6.15
N TYR A 291 12.09 -15.31 6.71
CA TYR A 291 11.99 -16.16 7.89
C TYR A 291 12.48 -15.39 9.11
N TYR A 292 11.63 -15.30 10.12
CA TYR A 292 11.88 -14.57 11.36
C TYR A 292 12.32 -15.53 12.47
N ALA A 293 13.38 -15.17 13.19
CA ALA A 293 13.90 -15.92 14.32
C ALA A 293 13.50 -15.21 15.63
N PRO A 294 12.40 -15.60 16.30
CA PRO A 294 11.92 -14.91 17.50
C PRO A 294 12.92 -14.95 18.66
N GLU A 295 13.76 -15.98 18.71
CA GLU A 295 14.86 -16.12 19.67
C GLU A 295 15.96 -15.08 19.52
N ARG A 296 16.13 -14.51 18.31
CA ARG A 296 17.10 -13.44 18.01
C ARG A 296 16.43 -12.07 17.88
N GLY A 297 15.11 -12.03 17.74
CA GLY A 297 14.38 -10.79 17.50
C GLY A 297 14.59 -10.20 16.11
N GLN A 298 15.01 -10.99 15.12
CA GLN A 298 15.34 -10.52 13.77
C GLN A 298 15.03 -11.54 12.67
N TYR A 299 14.97 -11.08 11.44
CA TYR A 299 14.92 -11.91 10.24
C TYR A 299 16.25 -12.64 10.01
N LEU A 300 16.18 -13.80 9.35
CA LEU A 300 17.36 -14.55 8.95
C LEU A 300 18.08 -13.93 7.76
N SER A 301 17.34 -13.37 6.81
CA SER A 301 17.90 -12.74 5.61
C SER A 301 17.74 -11.22 5.69
N PRO A 302 18.61 -10.44 5.00
CA PRO A 302 18.37 -9.03 4.76
C PRO A 302 17.00 -8.81 4.13
N ASP A 303 16.48 -7.59 4.29
CA ASP A 303 15.34 -7.14 3.52
C ASP A 303 15.62 -7.28 2.02
N PRO A 304 14.75 -7.95 1.24
CA PRO A 304 14.89 -8.00 -0.21
C PRO A 304 14.91 -6.61 -0.87
N LEU A 305 14.36 -5.58 -0.21
CA LEU A 305 14.40 -4.19 -0.64
C LEU A 305 15.66 -3.44 -0.18
N GLY A 306 16.61 -4.13 0.49
CA GLY A 306 17.90 -3.59 0.91
C GLY A 306 17.92 -3.15 2.37
N GLN A 307 18.14 -1.86 2.63
CA GLN A 307 18.10 -1.25 3.97
C GLN A 307 16.96 -0.21 4.05
N PRO A 308 15.72 -0.59 3.69
CA PRO A 308 14.60 0.34 3.74
C PRO A 308 14.45 0.85 5.19
N ASP A 309 14.54 -0.08 6.13
CA ASP A 309 14.25 0.09 7.54
C ASP A 309 15.45 0.64 8.32
N GLY A 310 16.45 1.24 7.69
CA GLY A 310 17.68 1.70 8.34
C GLY A 310 18.82 0.67 8.28
N PRO A 311 19.96 0.91 8.98
CA PRO A 311 21.22 0.23 8.69
C PRO A 311 21.20 -1.28 8.97
N ASN A 312 20.24 -1.75 9.76
CA ASN A 312 20.05 -3.17 10.02
C ASN A 312 18.94 -3.76 9.14
N ALA A 313 19.34 -4.31 8.00
CA ALA A 313 18.46 -4.98 7.04
C ALA A 313 17.72 -6.22 7.60
N TYR A 314 18.03 -6.67 8.82
CA TYR A 314 17.45 -7.88 9.43
C TYR A 314 16.37 -7.55 10.47
N LEU A 315 16.15 -6.28 10.81
CA LEU A 315 15.35 -5.92 11.97
C LEU A 315 13.86 -6.19 11.73
N TYR A 316 13.18 -6.78 12.73
CA TYR A 316 11.73 -7.00 12.70
C TYR A 316 11.01 -5.89 13.44
N ALA A 317 9.96 -5.34 12.84
CA ALA A 317 9.08 -4.36 13.47
C ALA A 317 9.85 -3.20 14.11
N ALA A 318 10.88 -2.71 13.43
CA ALA A 318 11.79 -1.68 13.91
C ALA A 318 12.52 -1.94 15.26
N GLY A 319 12.48 -3.17 15.76
CA GLY A 319 12.92 -3.49 17.13
C GLY A 319 11.90 -3.13 18.22
N ASN A 320 10.67 -2.74 17.86
CA ASN A 320 9.55 -2.57 18.81
C ASN A 320 8.26 -3.31 18.38
N PRO A 321 8.25 -4.64 18.54
CA PRO A 321 7.11 -5.50 18.18
C PRO A 321 5.90 -5.42 19.13
N LEU A 322 5.93 -4.57 20.17
CA LEU A 322 4.78 -4.30 21.04
C LEU A 322 3.86 -3.21 20.47
N THR A 323 4.42 -2.32 19.65
CA THR A 323 3.69 -1.20 19.03
C THR A 323 3.44 -1.46 17.55
N PHE A 324 4.44 -2.01 16.83
CA PHE A 324 4.33 -2.22 15.39
C PHE A 324 4.08 -3.67 15.03
N ILE A 325 3.15 -3.83 14.10
CA ILE A 325 3.07 -5.00 13.22
C ILE A 325 3.64 -4.62 11.88
N ASP A 326 4.25 -5.57 11.17
CA ASP A 326 4.69 -5.40 9.79
C ASP A 326 3.88 -6.35 8.89
N PRO A 327 2.62 -6.00 8.53
CA PRO A 327 1.80 -6.89 7.73
C PRO A 327 2.22 -6.83 6.25
N ASP A 328 2.55 -5.62 5.75
CA ASP A 328 2.95 -5.33 4.36
C ASP A 328 3.72 -3.97 4.12
N GLY A 329 3.55 -2.88 4.92
CA GLY A 329 4.51 -1.75 5.05
C GLY A 329 4.40 -0.36 4.29
N LEU A 330 3.25 0.23 3.86
CA LEU A 330 3.23 1.38 2.86
C LEU A 330 2.16 2.54 3.08
N ILE A 331 2.30 3.80 2.56
CA ILE A 331 1.37 5.00 2.75
C ILE A 331 1.22 6.00 1.54
N LEU A 332 0.01 6.58 1.32
CA LEU A 332 -0.34 7.62 0.30
C LEU A 332 -0.78 9.00 0.87
N PHE A 333 -0.36 10.11 0.22
CA PHE A 333 -0.83 11.49 0.42
C PHE A 333 -1.45 12.11 -0.86
N ALA A 334 -2.72 12.52 -0.81
CA ALA A 334 -3.49 12.96 -1.98
C ALA A 334 -3.99 14.42 -1.89
N PHE A 335 -3.62 15.26 -2.85
CA PHE A 335 -3.93 16.71 -2.90
C PHE A 335 -4.87 17.06 -4.05
N ASP A 336 -6.12 17.40 -3.76
CA ASP A 336 -7.10 17.65 -4.83
C ASP A 336 -6.98 19.04 -5.48
N GLY A 337 -7.46 19.12 -6.72
CA GLY A 337 -7.52 20.33 -7.52
C GLY A 337 -8.62 21.30 -7.07
N THR A 338 -8.52 22.52 -7.57
CA THR A 338 -9.40 23.63 -7.20
C THR A 338 -10.88 23.30 -7.32
N GLY A 339 -11.65 23.61 -6.29
CA GLY A 339 -13.08 23.38 -6.28
C GLY A 339 -13.47 21.90 -6.18
N ASN A 340 -12.52 20.98 -6.10
CA ASN A 340 -12.80 19.56 -5.93
C ASN A 340 -12.83 19.16 -4.46
N SER A 341 -13.76 18.27 -4.16
CA SER A 341 -14.00 17.77 -2.81
C SER A 341 -14.48 16.32 -2.85
N ASN A 342 -14.39 15.65 -1.71
CA ASN A 342 -15.07 14.38 -1.45
C ASN A 342 -16.43 14.58 -0.75
N ASP A 343 -16.78 15.81 -0.40
CA ASP A 343 -18.07 16.19 0.17
C ASP A 343 -19.07 16.49 -0.95
N GLN A 344 -20.10 15.65 -1.06
CA GLN A 344 -21.14 15.80 -2.09
C GLN A 344 -21.82 17.17 -2.01
N ALA A 345 -22.03 17.73 -0.82
CA ALA A 345 -22.66 19.04 -0.69
C ALA A 345 -21.79 20.17 -1.30
N ALA A 346 -20.47 20.06 -1.18
CA ALA A 346 -19.54 21.01 -1.79
C ALA A 346 -19.47 20.83 -3.32
N LEU A 347 -19.55 19.59 -3.81
CA LEU A 347 -19.61 19.29 -5.23
C LEU A 347 -20.90 19.83 -5.87
N ASP A 348 -22.05 19.63 -5.20
CA ASP A 348 -23.35 20.13 -5.64
C ASP A 348 -23.38 21.67 -5.65
N GLU A 349 -22.82 22.31 -4.63
CA GLU A 349 -22.72 23.78 -4.54
C GLU A 349 -21.88 24.37 -5.67
N LEU A 350 -20.76 23.72 -6.02
CA LEU A 350 -19.82 24.21 -7.02
C LEU A 350 -20.11 23.73 -8.43
N GLY A 351 -21.10 22.85 -8.62
CA GLY A 351 -21.39 22.24 -9.92
C GLY A 351 -20.25 21.35 -10.42
N ASN A 352 -19.53 20.69 -9.51
CA ASN A 352 -18.36 19.87 -9.82
C ASN A 352 -18.63 18.37 -9.62
N GLY A 353 -17.81 17.54 -10.24
CA GLY A 353 -17.78 16.10 -10.02
C GLY A 353 -16.54 15.63 -9.29
N ILE A 354 -16.44 14.31 -9.13
CA ILE A 354 -15.31 13.66 -8.47
C ILE A 354 -14.05 13.75 -9.35
N SER A 355 -12.92 14.14 -8.73
CA SER A 355 -11.62 14.23 -9.39
C SER A 355 -10.94 12.87 -9.56
N ASN A 356 -9.91 12.81 -10.41
CA ASN A 356 -9.03 11.66 -10.52
C ASN A 356 -8.19 11.44 -9.25
N VAL A 357 -7.88 12.49 -8.48
CA VAL A 357 -7.15 12.36 -7.20
C VAL A 357 -7.98 11.56 -6.20
N TRP A 358 -9.27 11.88 -6.06
CA TRP A 358 -10.14 11.14 -5.17
C TRP A 358 -10.36 9.70 -5.65
N GLN A 359 -10.54 9.49 -6.96
CA GLN A 359 -10.68 8.15 -7.54
C GLN A 359 -9.43 7.30 -7.31
N PHE A 360 -8.24 7.83 -7.62
CA PHE A 360 -6.96 7.16 -7.37
C PHE A 360 -6.82 6.76 -5.89
N ARG A 361 -7.16 7.67 -4.97
CA ARG A 361 -7.15 7.38 -3.53
C ARG A 361 -8.06 6.23 -3.15
N GLN A 362 -9.25 6.10 -3.77
CA GLN A 362 -10.14 4.98 -3.48
C GLN A 362 -9.54 3.64 -3.92
N LEU A 363 -8.80 3.66 -5.02
CA LEU A 363 -8.17 2.49 -5.61
C LEU A 363 -6.87 2.08 -4.91
N TYR A 364 -6.19 3.01 -4.24
CA TYR A 364 -4.95 2.75 -3.52
C TYR A 364 -5.12 1.61 -2.48
N ALA A 365 -4.29 0.58 -2.59
CA ALA A 365 -4.42 -0.67 -1.86
C ALA A 365 -3.20 -1.01 -0.98
N ASP A 366 -2.27 -0.06 -0.82
CA ASP A 366 -0.99 -0.30 -0.17
C ASP A 366 -0.93 0.12 1.30
N GLY A 367 -1.90 0.89 1.79
CA GLY A 367 -2.00 1.22 3.22
C GLY A 367 -2.77 2.51 3.51
N ASN A 368 -2.26 3.30 4.45
CA ASN A 368 -2.93 4.53 4.90
C ASN A 368 -3.00 5.56 3.76
N ARG A 369 -4.05 6.40 3.79
CA ARG A 369 -4.35 7.35 2.71
C ARG A 369 -4.89 8.66 3.25
N ARG A 370 -4.06 9.70 3.25
CA ARG A 370 -4.41 11.06 3.65
C ARG A 370 -4.88 11.86 2.45
N TYR A 371 -5.88 12.71 2.67
CA TYR A 371 -6.53 13.48 1.61
C TYR A 371 -6.82 14.90 2.09
N VAL A 372 -6.59 15.86 1.20
CA VAL A 372 -6.98 17.25 1.40
C VAL A 372 -7.75 17.71 0.17
N THR A 373 -8.90 18.37 0.40
CA THR A 373 -9.73 18.92 -0.67
C THR A 373 -9.01 20.10 -1.30
N GLY A 374 -9.33 20.47 -2.53
CA GLY A 374 -8.64 21.59 -3.18
C GLY A 374 -9.08 22.95 -2.64
N VAL A 375 -8.30 23.98 -2.93
CA VAL A 375 -8.67 25.38 -2.61
C VAL A 375 -9.96 25.80 -3.27
N GLY A 376 -10.67 26.74 -2.64
CA GLY A 376 -12.05 27.08 -3.00
C GLY A 376 -13.11 26.15 -2.42
N THR A 377 -12.71 25.17 -1.62
CA THR A 377 -13.63 24.29 -0.88
C THR A 377 -13.38 24.41 0.62
N ARG A 378 -14.33 23.91 1.41
CA ARG A 378 -14.11 23.66 2.84
C ARG A 378 -13.51 22.26 3.02
N HIS A 379 -12.27 22.20 3.51
CA HIS A 379 -11.71 20.94 3.99
C HIS A 379 -12.19 20.69 5.42
N ARG A 380 -13.04 19.67 5.60
CA ARG A 380 -13.56 19.30 6.91
C ARG A 380 -12.55 18.46 7.67
N GLU A 381 -12.26 18.83 8.91
CA GLU A 381 -11.45 18.04 9.83
C GLU A 381 -12.35 17.34 10.85
N THR A 382 -12.25 16.02 10.92
CA THR A 382 -13.02 15.23 11.89
C THR A 382 -12.19 14.83 13.10
N ASP A 383 -10.87 14.88 12.97
CA ASP A 383 -9.94 14.51 14.02
C ASP A 383 -9.47 15.77 14.77
N PRO A 384 -9.87 15.95 16.04
CA PRO A 384 -9.55 17.14 16.82
C PRO A 384 -8.06 17.42 16.94
N GLN A 385 -7.18 16.43 16.73
CA GLN A 385 -5.74 16.59 16.86
C GLN A 385 -5.14 17.53 15.79
N PHE A 386 -5.81 17.70 14.64
CA PHE A 386 -5.30 18.50 13.52
C PHE A 386 -5.95 19.89 13.41
N GLY A 387 -6.72 20.29 14.42
CA GLY A 387 -7.40 21.59 14.48
C GLY A 387 -8.76 21.60 13.79
N GLY A 388 -9.19 22.78 13.33
CA GLY A 388 -10.52 22.96 12.71
C GLY A 388 -10.52 22.84 11.19
N ASP A 389 -11.69 23.05 10.60
CA ASP A 389 -11.88 23.10 9.15
C ASP A 389 -10.98 24.15 8.48
N ILE A 390 -10.41 23.80 7.34
CA ILE A 390 -9.70 24.77 6.49
C ILE A 390 -10.69 25.33 5.49
N HIS A 391 -10.97 26.63 5.59
CA HIS A 391 -11.80 27.34 4.65
C HIS A 391 -11.43 28.83 4.67
N TRP A 392 -11.66 29.50 3.56
CA TRP A 392 -11.55 30.96 3.51
C TRP A 392 -12.79 31.58 4.14
N SER A 393 -12.64 32.32 5.25
CA SER A 393 -13.77 32.88 6.00
C SER A 393 -13.87 34.40 5.86
N TRP A 394 -14.57 34.89 4.83
CA TRP A 394 -15.19 36.23 4.72
C TRP A 394 -16.26 36.20 3.59
N GLY A 395 -17.55 36.06 3.95
CA GLY A 395 -18.68 35.96 2.99
C GLY A 395 -18.70 34.67 2.14
N ASN A 396 -19.60 34.58 1.15
CA ASN A 396 -19.61 33.49 0.14
C ASN A 396 -18.64 33.82 -1.00
N THR A 397 -17.35 33.51 -0.80
CA THR A 397 -16.25 33.92 -1.70
C THR A 397 -15.32 32.76 -2.04
N SER A 398 -15.84 31.52 -2.16
CA SER A 398 -15.09 30.36 -2.66
C SER A 398 -14.28 30.69 -3.92
N THR A 399 -14.85 31.51 -4.81
CA THR A 399 -14.21 32.05 -6.02
C THR A 399 -12.94 32.86 -5.78
N VAL A 400 -12.81 33.58 -4.66
CA VAL A 400 -11.61 34.36 -4.31
C VAL A 400 -10.47 33.44 -3.92
N ASP A 401 -10.73 32.41 -3.13
CA ASP A 401 -9.73 31.39 -2.80
C ASP A 401 -9.40 30.50 -4.02
N MET A 402 -10.40 30.20 -4.85
CA MET A 402 -10.17 29.62 -6.18
C MET A 402 -9.35 30.54 -7.08
N GLY A 403 -9.34 31.86 -6.93
CA GLY A 403 -8.46 32.73 -7.70
C GLY A 403 -7.06 32.81 -7.11
N GLY A 404 -6.97 32.99 -5.78
CA GLY A 404 -5.75 33.41 -5.10
C GLY A 404 -4.98 32.32 -4.37
N ASN A 405 -5.57 31.13 -4.16
CA ASN A 405 -4.91 30.03 -3.45
C ASN A 405 -4.45 30.44 -2.02
N PHE A 406 -5.30 31.17 -1.30
CA PHE A 406 -4.97 31.73 0.02
C PHE A 406 -4.89 30.65 1.09
N THR A 407 -5.70 29.60 0.95
CA THR A 407 -5.75 28.49 1.90
C THR A 407 -4.83 27.31 1.53
N GLY A 408 -4.13 27.37 0.40
CA GLY A 408 -3.19 26.34 -0.04
C GLY A 408 -2.06 26.06 0.97
N PRO A 409 -1.41 27.09 1.55
CA PRO A 409 -0.41 26.88 2.61
C PRO A 409 -0.96 26.11 3.81
N GLN A 410 -2.19 26.42 4.24
CA GLN A 410 -2.83 25.72 5.37
C GLN A 410 -3.08 24.23 5.06
N ARG A 411 -3.38 23.90 3.80
CA ARG A 411 -3.54 22.50 3.35
C ARG A 411 -2.23 21.75 3.34
N ILE A 412 -1.14 22.39 2.92
CA ILE A 412 0.21 21.82 3.01
C ILE A 412 0.58 21.58 4.48
N GLU A 413 0.39 22.58 5.37
CA GLU A 413 0.67 22.41 6.80
C GLU A 413 -0.16 21.28 7.41
N ARG A 414 -1.42 21.13 7.00
CA ARG A 414 -2.27 20.02 7.42
C ARG A 414 -1.71 18.68 6.96
N MET A 415 -1.26 18.59 5.71
CA MET A 415 -0.64 17.37 5.19
C MET A 415 0.72 17.08 5.85
N VAL A 416 1.50 18.09 6.23
CA VAL A 416 2.70 17.92 7.07
C VAL A 416 2.33 17.42 8.46
N ALA A 417 1.25 17.93 9.07
CA ALA A 417 0.78 17.42 10.35
C ALA A 417 0.31 15.96 10.27
N TYR A 418 -0.45 15.61 9.22
CA TYR A 418 -0.79 14.21 8.95
C TYR A 418 0.47 13.37 8.74
N PHE A 419 1.44 13.86 7.95
CA PHE A 419 2.69 13.16 7.71
C PHE A 419 3.45 12.92 9.01
N ASN A 420 3.52 13.91 9.91
CA ASN A 420 4.17 13.76 11.21
C ASN A 420 3.44 12.75 12.10
N ALA A 421 2.10 12.70 12.06
CA ALA A 421 1.33 11.72 12.79
C ALA A 421 1.52 10.30 12.22
N GLU A 422 1.51 10.14 10.89
CA GLU A 422 1.87 8.87 10.25
C GLU A 422 3.32 8.49 10.55
N ALA A 423 4.25 9.46 10.48
CA ALA A 423 5.64 9.26 10.83
C ALA A 423 5.77 8.84 12.29
N GLU A 424 4.99 9.40 13.22
CA GLU A 424 5.00 9.04 14.65
C GLU A 424 4.48 7.61 14.87
N LEU A 425 3.46 7.21 14.12
CA LEU A 425 2.99 5.82 14.04
C LEU A 425 4.02 4.88 13.36
N PHE A 426 5.10 5.41 12.78
CA PHE A 426 6.23 4.65 12.25
C PHE A 426 7.52 4.87 13.07
N SER A 427 7.61 5.89 13.93
CA SER A 427 8.85 6.52 14.41
C SER A 427 9.55 5.85 15.58
N GLU A 428 9.35 4.56 15.82
CA GLU A 428 10.28 3.84 16.70
C GLU A 428 11.32 3.05 15.89
N ASN A 429 11.98 3.79 14.97
CA ASN A 429 13.39 3.65 14.58
C ASN A 429 13.84 2.39 13.81
N SER A 430 13.11 1.98 12.76
CA SER A 430 13.61 1.15 11.62
C SER A 430 12.46 0.59 10.77
N LYS A 431 11.56 1.43 10.26
CA LYS A 431 10.63 1.05 9.18
C LYS A 431 10.72 2.12 8.12
N LEU A 432 10.89 1.73 6.86
CA LEU A 432 10.78 2.64 5.75
C LEU A 432 9.32 2.97 5.58
N MET A 433 9.03 4.25 5.66
CA MET A 433 7.76 4.76 5.22
C MET A 433 7.89 5.05 3.73
N ASP A 434 7.36 4.16 2.89
CA ASP A 434 7.17 4.49 1.47
C ASP A 434 6.13 5.62 1.37
N VAL A 435 6.54 6.69 0.71
CA VAL A 435 5.77 7.92 0.53
C VAL A 435 5.36 8.01 -0.92
N ASP A 436 4.07 7.77 -1.16
CA ASP A 436 3.43 8.07 -2.44
C ASP A 436 2.65 9.38 -2.35
N ILE A 437 2.71 10.18 -3.40
CA ILE A 437 2.04 11.47 -3.47
C ILE A 437 1.29 11.58 -4.78
N VAL A 438 0.03 12.02 -4.72
CA VAL A 438 -0.71 12.39 -5.93
C VAL A 438 -1.32 13.76 -5.81
N GLY A 439 -1.46 14.46 -6.94
CA GLY A 439 -2.16 15.73 -6.93
C GLY A 439 -2.67 16.18 -8.30
N PHE A 440 -3.66 17.07 -8.29
CA PHE A 440 -4.22 17.67 -9.50
C PHE A 440 -4.20 19.19 -9.40
N SER A 441 -3.89 19.90 -10.50
CA SER A 441 -3.99 21.36 -10.56
C SER A 441 -3.10 22.06 -9.53
N ARG A 442 -3.66 22.99 -8.75
CA ARG A 442 -2.99 23.57 -7.58
C ARG A 442 -2.70 22.55 -6.49
N GLY A 443 -3.51 21.51 -6.34
CA GLY A 443 -3.18 20.38 -5.48
C GLY A 443 -1.89 19.68 -5.91
N ALA A 444 -1.59 19.61 -7.21
CA ALA A 444 -0.30 19.10 -7.69
C ALA A 444 0.87 20.04 -7.34
N ALA A 445 0.64 21.35 -7.32
CA ALA A 445 1.64 22.32 -6.84
C ALA A 445 1.87 22.21 -5.33
N GLU A 446 0.79 22.06 -4.55
CA GLU A 446 0.85 21.78 -3.11
C GLU A 446 1.56 20.45 -2.83
N ALA A 447 1.31 19.40 -3.61
CA ALA A 447 1.98 18.10 -3.53
C ALA A 447 3.50 18.21 -3.73
N ARG A 448 3.94 19.00 -4.72
CA ARG A 448 5.38 19.27 -4.97
C ARG A 448 5.99 20.06 -3.81
N ASP A 449 5.33 21.11 -3.33
CA ASP A 449 5.84 21.91 -2.22
C ASP A 449 5.91 21.09 -0.91
N PHE A 450 4.87 20.30 -0.63
CA PHE A 450 4.84 19.34 0.47
C PHE A 450 6.02 18.36 0.40
N ALA A 451 6.25 17.71 -0.76
CA ALA A 451 7.38 16.82 -0.94
C ALA A 451 8.73 17.52 -0.68
N ASN A 452 8.87 18.77 -1.13
CA ASN A 452 10.07 19.56 -0.86
C ASN A 452 10.26 19.88 0.63
N ARG A 453 9.18 20.13 1.38
CA ARG A 453 9.25 20.36 2.84
C ARG A 453 9.64 19.10 3.60
N ILE A 454 9.09 17.95 3.22
CA ILE A 454 9.51 16.67 3.79
C ILE A 454 10.98 16.41 3.45
N ASN A 455 11.38 16.57 2.18
CA ASN A 455 12.75 16.38 1.73
C ASN A 455 13.75 17.34 2.39
N ALA A 456 13.38 18.61 2.61
CA ALA A 456 14.24 19.59 3.29
C ALA A 456 14.60 19.18 4.72
N ASN A 457 13.70 18.43 5.36
CA ASN A 457 13.89 17.84 6.68
C ASN A 457 14.39 16.39 6.63
N THR A 458 14.73 15.87 5.44
CA THR A 458 15.19 14.50 5.23
C THR A 458 16.68 14.48 4.88
N LYS A 459 17.46 13.68 5.60
CA LYS A 459 18.89 13.46 5.31
C LYS A 459 19.16 11.97 5.25
N ASN A 460 19.73 11.49 4.14
CA ASN A 460 20.00 10.07 3.90
C ASN A 460 18.78 9.18 4.14
N GLY A 461 17.60 9.61 3.67
CA GLY A 461 16.33 8.92 3.88
C GLY A 461 15.73 9.09 5.28
N GLN A 462 16.41 9.73 6.23
CA GLN A 462 15.87 9.99 7.57
C GLN A 462 15.21 11.36 7.66
N TYR A 463 13.88 11.39 7.72
CA TYR A 463 13.07 12.56 8.00
C TYR A 463 13.12 12.92 9.49
N SER A 464 13.34 14.20 9.80
CA SER A 464 13.38 14.73 11.17
C SER A 464 12.27 15.74 11.39
N TYR A 465 11.55 15.62 12.51
CA TYR A 465 10.50 16.55 12.90
C TYR A 465 10.44 16.69 14.42
N THR A 466 9.72 17.69 14.92
CA THR A 466 9.64 17.97 16.36
C THR A 466 8.18 18.02 16.78
N THR A 467 7.84 17.36 17.89
CA THR A 467 6.52 17.50 18.53
C THR A 467 6.66 18.07 19.94
N THR A 468 5.56 18.61 20.48
CA THR A 468 5.54 19.13 21.86
C THR A 468 4.91 18.09 22.78
N VAL A 469 5.67 17.58 23.74
CA VAL A 469 5.19 16.64 24.78
C VAL A 469 5.39 17.31 26.14
N ASP A 470 4.32 17.48 26.90
CA ASP A 470 4.33 18.16 28.22
C ASP A 470 4.99 19.55 28.21
N GLY A 471 4.78 20.33 27.14
CA GLY A 471 5.36 21.67 26.98
C GLY A 471 6.85 21.67 26.60
N LYS A 472 7.45 20.51 26.33
CA LYS A 472 8.83 20.37 25.86
C LYS A 472 8.87 19.91 24.40
N GLN A 473 9.81 20.46 23.64
CA GLN A 473 10.07 20.04 22.27
C GLN A 473 10.84 18.70 22.27
N VAL A 474 10.30 17.71 21.59
CA VAL A 474 10.89 16.37 21.41
C VAL A 474 11.17 16.15 19.93
N GLN A 475 12.42 15.83 19.60
CA GLN A 475 12.83 15.54 18.22
C GLN A 475 12.57 14.05 17.90
N HIS A 476 11.95 13.82 16.75
CA HIS A 476 11.64 12.51 16.20
C HIS A 476 12.37 12.31 14.88
N CYS A 477 12.59 11.04 14.52
CA CYS A 477 13.24 10.64 13.28
C CYS A 477 12.48 9.46 12.67
N GLN A 478 12.29 9.49 11.35
CA GLN A 478 11.58 8.47 10.60
C GLN A 478 12.29 8.19 9.28
N MET A 479 12.54 6.91 8.94
CA MET A 479 13.08 6.55 7.62
C MET A 479 11.97 6.63 6.58
N ILE A 480 12.24 7.29 5.45
CA ILE A 480 11.26 7.50 4.37
C ILE A 480 11.89 7.19 3.02
N ASN A 481 11.08 6.69 2.10
CA ASN A 481 11.45 6.51 0.69
C ASN A 481 10.37 7.14 -0.18
N PHE A 482 10.77 8.08 -1.02
CA PHE A 482 9.88 8.67 -1.99
C PHE A 482 9.75 7.71 -3.17
N ARG A 483 8.61 7.03 -3.26
CA ARG A 483 8.40 5.98 -4.25
C ARG A 483 7.73 6.53 -5.50
N PHE A 484 6.49 6.98 -5.38
CA PHE A 484 5.71 7.46 -6.52
C PHE A 484 5.19 8.89 -6.34
N MET A 485 5.30 9.71 -7.39
CA MET A 485 4.59 10.98 -7.50
C MET A 485 3.76 11.03 -8.79
N GLY A 486 2.43 11.06 -8.68
CA GLY A 486 1.50 11.13 -9.80
C GLY A 486 0.76 12.46 -9.86
N LEU A 487 0.98 13.25 -10.93
CA LEU A 487 0.43 14.60 -11.07
C LEU A 487 -0.48 14.71 -12.28
N TRP A 488 -1.65 15.32 -12.10
CA TRP A 488 -2.48 15.80 -13.21
C TRP A 488 -2.29 17.31 -13.33
N ASP A 489 -1.80 17.73 -14.49
CA ASP A 489 -1.73 19.11 -14.97
C ASP A 489 -1.35 20.14 -13.90
N THR A 490 -0.09 20.11 -13.47
CA THR A 490 0.36 20.99 -12.39
C THR A 490 0.22 22.46 -12.77
N VAL A 491 -0.54 23.20 -11.97
CA VAL A 491 -0.79 24.63 -12.19
C VAL A 491 -0.45 25.40 -10.93
N LEU A 492 0.33 26.46 -11.08
CA LEU A 492 0.56 27.41 -10.01
C LEU A 492 -0.19 28.72 -10.30
N SER A 493 -1.04 29.15 -9.37
CA SER A 493 -1.61 30.50 -9.37
C SER A 493 -1.45 31.12 -8.01
N THR A 494 -0.64 32.17 -7.94
CA THR A 494 -0.31 32.90 -6.70
C THR A 494 -0.41 34.41 -6.89
N ASN A 495 -0.89 34.89 -8.05
CA ASN A 495 -0.91 36.30 -8.42
C ASN A 495 -1.67 37.19 -7.43
N LEU A 496 -2.63 36.64 -6.67
CA LEU A 496 -3.41 37.39 -5.68
C LEU A 496 -2.93 37.20 -4.24
N SER A 497 -2.30 36.07 -3.91
CA SER A 497 -1.84 35.77 -2.55
C SER A 497 -0.37 36.09 -2.32
N GLY A 498 0.44 36.19 -3.37
CA GLY A 498 1.90 36.32 -3.27
C GLY A 498 2.58 35.12 -2.60
N THR A 499 1.88 34.00 -2.46
CA THR A 499 2.43 32.78 -1.85
C THR A 499 3.50 32.17 -2.75
N SER A 500 4.60 31.72 -2.16
CA SER A 500 5.67 31.04 -2.87
C SER A 500 5.56 29.54 -2.67
N TYR A 501 5.76 28.77 -3.74
CA TYR A 501 5.76 27.30 -3.73
C TYR A 501 7.08 26.80 -4.31
N ASN A 502 7.66 25.78 -3.69
CA ASN A 502 8.81 25.09 -4.25
C ASN A 502 8.34 24.01 -5.23
N MET A 503 8.46 24.32 -6.52
CA MET A 503 8.05 23.45 -7.60
C MET A 503 9.14 22.45 -8.01
N THR A 504 10.25 22.33 -7.30
CA THR A 504 11.30 21.35 -7.65
C THR A 504 10.74 19.94 -7.56
N VAL A 505 10.98 19.09 -8.56
CA VAL A 505 10.76 17.65 -8.38
C VAL A 505 11.98 17.13 -7.64
N ILE A 506 11.77 16.68 -6.38
CA ILE A 506 12.90 16.26 -5.56
C ILE A 506 13.59 15.05 -6.22
N PRO A 507 14.93 15.02 -6.24
CA PRO A 507 15.69 13.84 -6.68
C PRO A 507 15.50 12.60 -5.82
N GLY A 508 14.57 12.59 -4.86
CA GLY A 508 14.31 11.43 -3.99
C GLY A 508 13.33 10.44 -4.61
N PHE A 509 12.47 10.87 -5.54
CA PHE A 509 11.43 9.99 -6.10
C PHE A 509 12.00 8.99 -7.09
N GLN A 510 11.63 7.72 -6.92
CA GLN A 510 11.95 6.66 -7.88
C GLN A 510 11.18 6.85 -9.19
N HIS A 511 9.91 7.22 -9.10
CA HIS A 511 9.03 7.39 -10.26
C HIS A 511 8.15 8.63 -10.12
N VAL A 512 8.20 9.51 -11.13
CA VAL A 512 7.37 10.71 -11.19
C VAL A 512 6.69 10.77 -12.55
N ALA A 513 5.37 10.81 -12.56
CA ALA A 513 4.55 10.88 -13.75
C ALA A 513 3.66 12.13 -13.71
N GLN A 514 3.61 12.88 -14.82
CA GLN A 514 2.71 14.01 -15.00
C GLN A 514 1.90 13.85 -16.29
N ALA A 515 0.58 13.87 -16.15
CA ALA A 515 -0.35 14.04 -17.27
C ALA A 515 -0.53 15.54 -17.57
N VAL A 516 -0.42 15.94 -18.84
CA VAL A 516 -0.51 17.33 -19.29
C VAL A 516 -1.69 17.49 -20.23
N ALA A 517 -2.54 18.48 -19.99
CA ALA A 517 -3.64 18.82 -20.88
C ALA A 517 -3.05 19.49 -22.12
N LEU A 518 -3.44 19.07 -23.33
CA LEU A 518 -2.92 19.68 -24.56
C LEU A 518 -3.89 20.67 -25.20
N ASN A 519 -5.16 20.68 -24.80
CA ASN A 519 -6.21 21.49 -25.40
C ASN A 519 -6.78 22.52 -24.41
N GLU A 520 -5.96 23.04 -23.49
CA GLU A 520 -6.37 24.10 -22.57
C GLU A 520 -6.02 25.46 -23.19
N TYR A 521 -7.01 26.31 -23.43
CA TYR A 521 -6.76 27.57 -24.14
C TYR A 521 -6.60 28.77 -23.20
N ARG A 522 -6.00 28.62 -22.01
CA ARG A 522 -6.06 29.71 -21.01
C ARG A 522 -5.13 30.88 -21.36
N GLY A 523 -5.74 31.98 -21.80
CA GLY A 523 -5.05 33.22 -22.17
C GLY A 523 -4.66 34.11 -20.99
N ASP A 524 -3.76 35.05 -21.27
CA ASP A 524 -3.14 35.92 -20.27
C ASP A 524 -3.99 37.19 -20.04
N THR A 525 -5.21 37.03 -19.56
CA THR A 525 -6.11 38.16 -19.25
C THR A 525 -5.51 39.12 -18.20
N PHE A 526 -4.52 38.68 -17.41
CA PHE A 526 -3.86 39.47 -16.38
C PHE A 526 -2.53 40.14 -16.79
N ARG A 527 -1.91 39.81 -17.94
CA ARG A 527 -0.75 40.56 -18.52
C ARG A 527 -1.05 42.02 -18.84
N ARG A 528 -2.32 42.44 -18.76
CA ARG A 528 -2.68 43.86 -18.79
C ARG A 528 -2.19 44.63 -17.55
N LEU A 529 -1.68 43.93 -16.54
CA LEU A 529 -0.99 44.51 -15.40
C LEU A 529 0.55 44.41 -15.58
N PRO A 530 1.32 45.49 -15.31
CA PRO A 530 2.76 45.56 -15.60
C PRO A 530 3.65 44.47 -14.99
N ASN A 531 3.15 43.69 -14.01
CA ASN A 531 3.91 42.69 -13.25
C ASN A 531 3.23 41.30 -13.21
N SER A 532 2.30 40.99 -14.10
CA SER A 532 1.61 39.69 -14.09
C SER A 532 2.39 38.61 -14.84
N THR A 533 2.58 37.44 -14.21
CA THR A 533 3.26 36.26 -14.77
C THR A 533 2.33 35.29 -15.51
N GLY A 534 1.13 35.74 -15.94
CA GLY A 534 0.07 34.86 -16.40
C GLY A 534 -0.70 34.23 -15.24
N ALA A 535 -1.99 33.96 -15.42
CA ALA A 535 -2.84 33.55 -14.30
C ALA A 535 -2.66 32.07 -13.90
N PHE A 536 -2.19 31.20 -14.80
CA PHE A 536 -2.16 29.73 -14.59
C PHE A 536 -1.17 29.00 -15.52
N PRO A 537 0.15 29.26 -15.45
CA PRO A 537 1.14 28.49 -16.21
C PRO A 537 1.07 26.99 -15.91
N LEU A 538 1.40 26.17 -16.90
CA LEU A 538 1.72 24.76 -16.69
C LEU A 538 3.13 24.67 -16.11
N GLU A 539 3.29 23.91 -15.04
CA GLU A 539 4.59 23.72 -14.38
C GLU A 539 5.14 22.33 -14.72
N SER A 540 6.07 22.28 -15.68
CA SER A 540 6.69 21.03 -16.15
C SER A 540 7.47 20.33 -15.03
N ILE A 541 7.45 19.00 -15.03
CA ILE A 541 8.31 18.17 -14.17
C ILE A 541 9.72 17.96 -14.74
N MET A 542 9.95 18.41 -15.98
CA MET A 542 11.22 18.30 -16.70
C MET A 542 12.15 19.50 -16.46
N GLY A 543 11.75 20.47 -15.63
CA GLY A 543 12.58 21.63 -15.28
C GLY A 543 13.75 21.35 -14.34
N THR A 544 13.93 20.09 -13.92
CA THR A 544 15.03 19.65 -13.06
C THR A 544 15.70 18.44 -13.68
N ALA A 545 17.01 18.32 -13.53
CA ALA A 545 17.73 17.15 -14.04
C ALA A 545 17.18 15.87 -13.42
N VAL A 546 17.07 14.82 -14.24
CA VAL A 546 16.63 13.49 -13.81
C VAL A 546 17.87 12.67 -13.43
N PRO A 547 18.05 12.29 -12.15
CA PRO A 547 19.12 11.41 -11.73
C PRO A 547 19.07 10.04 -12.43
N VAL A 548 20.23 9.42 -12.59
CA VAL A 548 20.34 8.06 -13.15
C VAL A 548 19.56 7.08 -12.28
N GLY A 549 18.71 6.25 -12.91
CA GLY A 549 17.90 5.24 -12.22
C GLY A 549 16.54 5.74 -11.71
N GLN A 550 16.15 6.97 -12.03
CA GLN A 550 14.80 7.49 -11.77
C GLN A 550 13.98 7.61 -13.04
N THR A 551 12.70 7.36 -12.90
CA THR A 551 11.73 7.52 -13.98
C THR A 551 11.05 8.87 -13.85
N ARG A 552 11.08 9.65 -14.93
CA ARG A 552 10.41 10.95 -15.06
C ARG A 552 9.64 10.93 -16.36
N ILE A 553 8.31 10.98 -16.29
CA ILE A 553 7.45 10.87 -17.48
C ILE A 553 6.48 12.04 -17.50
N GLU A 554 6.60 12.90 -18.49
CA GLU A 554 5.64 13.97 -18.77
C GLU A 554 4.95 13.65 -20.08
N MET A 555 3.64 13.40 -20.01
CA MET A 555 2.87 12.91 -21.14
C MET A 555 1.68 13.82 -21.41
N GLY A 556 1.53 14.23 -22.68
CA GLY A 556 0.39 15.00 -23.15
C GLY A 556 -0.85 14.13 -23.39
N PHE A 557 -2.02 14.66 -23.07
CA PHE A 557 -3.32 14.03 -23.27
C PHE A 557 -4.30 15.01 -23.92
N ILE A 558 -5.19 14.47 -24.74
CA ILE A 558 -6.31 15.23 -25.33
C ILE A 558 -7.24 15.68 -24.20
N GLY A 559 -7.56 16.97 -24.19
CA GLY A 559 -8.41 17.55 -23.15
C GLY A 559 -7.92 18.92 -22.67
N SER A 560 -8.85 19.68 -22.10
CA SER A 560 -8.54 20.81 -21.22
C SER A 560 -8.11 20.33 -19.83
N HIS A 561 -7.72 21.27 -18.97
CA HIS A 561 -7.27 21.02 -17.60
C HIS A 561 -8.20 20.09 -16.82
N ALA A 562 -9.52 20.32 -16.89
CA ALA A 562 -10.52 19.53 -16.18
C ALA A 562 -10.90 18.24 -16.92
N ASP A 563 -10.71 18.16 -18.25
CA ASP A 563 -10.93 16.92 -19.02
C ASP A 563 -9.93 15.82 -18.66
N ILE A 564 -8.76 16.16 -18.12
CA ILE A 564 -7.74 15.18 -17.75
C ILE A 564 -7.60 14.97 -16.23
N GLY A 565 -8.04 15.93 -15.41
CA GLY A 565 -7.99 15.79 -13.95
C GLY A 565 -9.34 15.43 -13.31
N GLY A 566 -10.43 15.55 -14.08
CA GLY A 566 -11.79 15.43 -13.58
C GLY A 566 -12.31 16.72 -12.97
N GLY A 567 -13.48 16.64 -12.33
CA GLY A 567 -14.16 17.81 -11.72
C GLY A 567 -15.39 18.30 -12.48
N PHE A 568 -15.71 17.77 -13.66
CA PHE A 568 -17.01 17.98 -14.30
C PHE A 568 -18.09 17.06 -13.73
N GLN A 569 -19.34 17.50 -13.70
CA GLN A 569 -20.46 16.67 -13.25
C GLN A 569 -20.59 15.41 -14.10
N ASN A 570 -21.15 14.35 -13.52
CA ASN A 570 -21.35 13.04 -14.17
C ASN A 570 -20.11 12.37 -14.77
N GLN A 571 -18.89 12.81 -14.41
CA GLN A 571 -17.64 12.42 -15.07
C GLN A 571 -17.64 12.74 -16.57
N GLU A 572 -18.49 13.72 -16.95
CA GLU A 572 -18.99 14.01 -18.30
C GLU A 572 -17.98 13.61 -19.37
N ASN A 573 -18.28 12.44 -19.94
CA ASN A 573 -17.70 11.86 -21.14
C ASN A 573 -16.44 10.98 -20.98
N GLY A 574 -15.94 10.72 -19.78
CA GLY A 574 -14.94 9.67 -19.55
C GLY A 574 -13.51 9.99 -20.03
N LEU A 575 -13.24 11.16 -20.62
CA LEU A 575 -11.87 11.64 -20.90
C LEU A 575 -10.94 11.57 -19.67
N PRO A 576 -11.39 11.96 -18.44
CA PRO A 576 -10.55 11.83 -17.25
C PRO A 576 -10.17 10.39 -16.92
N LEU A 577 -10.96 9.40 -17.35
CA LEU A 577 -10.65 7.99 -17.09
C LEU A 577 -9.43 7.51 -17.88
N VAL A 578 -9.13 8.13 -19.02
CA VAL A 578 -7.92 7.83 -19.82
C VAL A 578 -6.67 8.12 -19.01
N THR A 579 -6.58 9.33 -18.45
CA THR A 579 -5.43 9.76 -17.66
C THR A 579 -5.39 9.10 -16.29
N LEU A 580 -6.54 8.75 -15.71
CA LEU A 580 -6.61 7.94 -14.49
C LEU A 580 -6.02 6.54 -14.72
N ASN A 581 -6.45 5.85 -15.78
CA ASN A 581 -5.95 4.51 -16.11
C ASN A 581 -4.45 4.55 -16.42
N TRP A 582 -4.01 5.54 -17.19
CA TRP A 582 -2.57 5.73 -17.44
C TRP A 582 -1.80 5.94 -16.13
N MET A 583 -2.25 6.83 -15.26
CA MET A 583 -1.57 7.10 -13.97
C MET A 583 -1.54 5.88 -13.05
N ILE A 584 -2.59 5.04 -13.11
CA ILE A 584 -2.65 3.77 -12.39
C ILE A 584 -1.55 2.82 -12.87
N GLU A 585 -1.34 2.70 -14.18
CA GLU A 585 -0.23 1.91 -14.72
C GLU A 585 1.13 2.51 -14.31
N GLN A 586 1.28 3.84 -14.31
CA GLN A 586 2.49 4.49 -13.79
C GLN A 586 2.74 4.19 -12.31
N ALA A 587 1.68 4.12 -11.50
CA ALA A 587 1.80 3.77 -10.10
C ALA A 587 2.18 2.29 -9.92
N LYS A 588 1.58 1.38 -10.71
CA LYS A 588 1.93 -0.06 -10.72
C LYS A 588 3.38 -0.29 -11.11
N ASP A 589 3.86 0.43 -12.14
CA ASP A 589 5.27 0.41 -12.57
C ASP A 589 6.22 0.87 -11.45
N ALA A 590 5.78 1.83 -10.64
CA ALA A 590 6.50 2.30 -9.44
C ALA A 590 6.38 1.35 -8.23
N GLY A 591 5.69 0.21 -8.37
CA GLY A 591 5.49 -0.78 -7.31
C GLY A 591 4.33 -0.47 -6.36
N VAL A 592 3.47 0.50 -6.69
CA VAL A 592 2.26 0.81 -5.92
C VAL A 592 1.18 -0.23 -6.20
N LYS A 593 0.66 -0.88 -5.16
CA LYS A 593 -0.55 -1.71 -5.27
C LYS A 593 -1.77 -0.81 -5.33
N ILE A 594 -2.47 -0.92 -6.45
CA ILE A 594 -3.68 -0.18 -6.74
C ILE A 594 -4.68 -1.16 -7.35
N ASN A 595 -5.92 -1.10 -6.87
CA ASN A 595 -7.02 -1.90 -7.38
C ASN A 595 -7.40 -1.45 -8.79
N ASP A 596 -8.06 -2.33 -9.53
CA ASP A 596 -8.58 -1.97 -10.85
C ASP A 596 -9.62 -0.84 -10.77
N PRO A 597 -9.68 0.05 -11.78
CA PRO A 597 -10.58 1.19 -11.75
C PRO A 597 -12.05 0.78 -11.62
N ILE A 598 -12.81 1.58 -10.86
CA ILE A 598 -14.26 1.40 -10.66
C ILE A 598 -15.02 1.53 -12.00
N ARG A 599 -14.46 2.29 -12.95
CA ARG A 599 -15.01 2.47 -14.31
C ARG A 599 -13.91 2.34 -15.35
N ASN A 600 -14.15 1.47 -16.34
CA ASN A 600 -13.27 1.21 -17.48
C ASN A 600 -13.99 1.41 -18.81
N GLN A 601 -14.98 2.30 -18.84
CA GLN A 601 -15.76 2.59 -20.04
C GLN A 601 -15.78 4.10 -20.28
N VAL A 602 -15.49 4.48 -21.53
CA VAL A 602 -15.54 5.86 -22.02
C VAL A 602 -16.49 5.94 -23.21
N ASP A 603 -17.14 7.08 -23.36
CA ASP A 603 -18.02 7.30 -24.50
C ASP A 603 -17.22 7.31 -25.81
N SER A 604 -17.88 7.02 -26.93
CA SER A 604 -17.22 7.02 -28.25
C SER A 604 -16.85 8.41 -28.75
N ASN A 605 -17.64 9.43 -28.37
CA ASN A 605 -17.50 10.81 -28.83
C ASN A 605 -17.65 11.82 -27.68
N PRO A 606 -16.79 11.74 -26.65
CA PRO A 606 -16.87 12.61 -25.51
C PRO A 606 -16.68 14.07 -25.86
N VAL A 607 -17.38 14.94 -25.14
CA VAL A 607 -17.25 16.38 -25.30
C VAL A 607 -15.88 16.83 -24.80
N LEU A 608 -15.22 17.63 -25.62
CA LEU A 608 -14.01 18.37 -25.28
C LEU A 608 -14.40 19.74 -24.74
N HIS A 609 -13.93 20.09 -23.55
CA HIS A 609 -14.20 21.39 -22.94
C HIS A 609 -13.06 22.38 -23.12
N ASP A 610 -13.35 23.65 -22.87
CA ASP A 610 -12.37 24.73 -22.78
C ASP A 610 -12.84 25.83 -21.82
N LYS A 611 -12.24 25.88 -20.62
CA LYS A 611 -12.68 26.80 -19.54
C LYS A 611 -12.15 28.24 -19.68
N THR A 612 -11.84 28.68 -20.89
CA THR A 612 -11.46 30.06 -21.12
C THR A 612 -12.58 31.05 -20.85
N ASP A 613 -12.32 32.03 -19.98
CA ASP A 613 -13.04 33.31 -19.92
C ASP A 613 -12.73 34.22 -21.13
N ASN A 614 -12.07 33.69 -22.16
CA ASN A 614 -11.65 34.45 -23.33
C ASN A 614 -12.85 34.68 -24.26
N GLN A 615 -13.66 35.68 -23.89
CA GLN A 615 -14.38 36.43 -24.90
C GLN A 615 -13.32 36.93 -25.91
N TYR A 616 -13.58 36.73 -27.21
CA TYR A 616 -12.82 37.27 -28.35
C TYR A 616 -11.62 36.48 -28.88
N CYS A 617 -11.91 35.63 -29.87
CA CYS A 617 -11.13 35.61 -31.11
C CYS A 617 -12.06 35.55 -32.32
N LEU A 618 -12.18 36.65 -33.05
CA LEU A 618 -13.06 36.80 -34.22
C LEU A 618 -12.68 35.89 -35.42
N ASN A 619 -11.56 35.16 -35.38
CA ASN A 619 -10.98 34.47 -36.55
C ASN A 619 -10.62 32.98 -36.35
N GLY A 620 -11.18 32.28 -35.35
CA GLY A 620 -11.03 30.82 -35.22
C GLY A 620 -9.75 30.32 -34.51
N PRO A 621 -9.49 28.99 -34.49
CA PRO A 621 -8.34 28.39 -33.80
C PRO A 621 -7.03 28.89 -34.42
N GLY A 622 -6.23 29.60 -33.62
CA GLY A 622 -5.09 30.39 -34.08
C GLY A 622 -4.82 31.66 -33.28
N CYS A 623 -5.56 31.91 -32.19
CA CYS A 623 -5.27 33.02 -31.28
C CYS A 623 -3.84 32.93 -30.72
N SER A 624 -3.18 34.08 -30.64
CA SER A 624 -1.83 34.28 -30.08
C SER A 624 -1.72 34.00 -28.57
N GLU A 625 -2.83 33.65 -27.92
CA GLU A 625 -2.86 33.31 -26.50
C GLU A 625 -2.79 31.79 -26.37
N ASP A 626 -1.69 31.34 -25.77
CA ASP A 626 -1.38 29.95 -25.48
C ASP A 626 -0.84 29.89 -24.04
N ARG A 627 -1.15 28.81 -23.35
CA ARG A 627 -0.79 28.66 -21.94
C ARG A 627 0.73 28.60 -21.81
N ALA A 628 1.29 29.47 -20.97
CA ALA A 628 2.72 29.45 -20.68
C ALA A 628 3.13 28.13 -20.02
N VAL A 629 4.31 27.64 -20.38
CA VAL A 629 4.92 26.46 -19.77
C VAL A 629 6.20 26.90 -19.07
N HIS A 630 6.26 26.61 -17.78
CA HIS A 630 7.40 26.90 -16.92
C HIS A 630 8.13 25.60 -16.58
N GLY A 631 9.45 25.69 -16.44
CA GLY A 631 10.32 24.50 -16.37
C GLY A 631 10.51 23.83 -17.74
N GLY A 632 11.57 23.05 -17.87
CA GLY A 632 11.96 22.38 -19.11
C GLY A 632 12.55 23.36 -20.14
N SER A 633 12.25 23.17 -21.42
CA SER A 633 12.67 24.09 -22.50
C SER A 633 11.93 25.44 -22.50
N GLY A 634 10.94 25.62 -21.61
CA GLY A 634 10.05 26.77 -21.61
C GLY A 634 9.14 26.81 -22.85
N GLY A 635 8.44 27.93 -23.04
CA GLY A 635 7.58 28.16 -24.21
C GLY A 635 6.09 28.11 -23.86
N THR A 636 5.30 27.55 -24.76
CA THR A 636 3.84 27.47 -24.62
C THR A 636 3.36 26.02 -24.75
N GLN A 637 2.16 25.73 -24.25
CA GLN A 637 1.61 24.37 -24.21
C GLN A 637 1.58 23.72 -25.60
N ARG A 638 1.19 24.46 -26.65
CA ARG A 638 1.15 23.92 -28.01
C ARG A 638 2.53 23.72 -28.64
N GLN A 639 3.55 24.35 -28.07
CA GLN A 639 4.94 24.24 -28.50
C GLN A 639 5.74 23.26 -27.64
N MET A 640 5.13 22.62 -26.64
CA MET A 640 5.80 21.60 -25.85
C MET A 640 6.29 20.46 -26.75
N THR A 641 7.58 20.20 -26.66
CA THR A 641 8.26 19.08 -27.32
C THR A 641 8.84 18.17 -26.26
N GLY A 642 8.90 16.86 -26.52
CA GLY A 642 9.43 15.88 -25.56
C GLY A 642 8.35 15.22 -24.70
N THR A 643 7.10 15.64 -24.81
CA THR A 643 5.93 14.80 -24.52
C THR A 643 5.68 13.90 -25.73
N THR A 644 5.21 12.68 -25.52
CA THR A 644 5.02 11.76 -26.65
C THR A 644 3.82 12.09 -27.53
N MET A 645 2.76 12.68 -26.95
CA MET A 645 1.71 13.35 -27.71
C MET A 645 1.95 14.86 -27.68
N THR A 646 1.83 15.50 -28.83
CA THR A 646 1.88 16.96 -28.98
C THR A 646 0.51 17.52 -29.29
N TYR A 647 0.32 18.84 -29.14
CA TYR A 647 -0.93 19.50 -29.53
C TYR A 647 -1.30 19.23 -31.00
N ALA A 648 -0.32 19.19 -31.90
CA ALA A 648 -0.55 18.93 -33.32
C ALA A 648 -1.18 17.53 -33.56
N ASP A 649 -0.80 16.53 -32.76
CA ASP A 649 -1.35 15.18 -32.86
C ASP A 649 -2.83 15.14 -32.47
N THR A 650 -3.26 16.00 -31.53
CA THR A 650 -4.66 16.04 -31.07
C THR A 650 -5.66 16.36 -32.19
N GLY A 651 -5.23 17.11 -33.21
CA GLY A 651 -6.08 17.48 -34.36
C GLY A 651 -6.58 16.31 -35.19
N GLN A 652 -5.98 15.12 -35.05
CA GLN A 652 -6.43 13.90 -35.73
C GLN A 652 -7.70 13.30 -35.11
N PHE A 653 -7.99 13.64 -33.87
CA PHE A 653 -9.04 13.00 -33.06
C PHE A 653 -10.14 13.97 -32.67
N VAL A 654 -9.91 15.28 -32.77
CA VAL A 654 -10.87 16.28 -32.30
C VAL A 654 -11.71 16.82 -33.46
N SER A 655 -13.03 16.72 -33.31
CA SER A 655 -14.01 17.41 -34.16
C SER A 655 -14.53 18.66 -33.44
N TYR A 656 -13.97 19.83 -33.77
CA TYR A 656 -14.39 21.10 -33.18
C TYR A 656 -15.76 21.55 -33.66
N TYR A 657 -16.57 22.08 -32.75
CA TYR A 657 -17.84 22.71 -33.10
C TYR A 657 -17.62 24.01 -33.90
N PRO A 658 -18.51 24.32 -34.85
CA PRO A 658 -18.42 25.56 -35.61
C PRO A 658 -18.62 26.79 -34.69
N PRO A 659 -17.96 27.93 -34.98
CA PRO A 659 -18.24 29.19 -34.29
C PRO A 659 -19.71 29.58 -34.40
N GLN A 660 -20.34 30.06 -33.32
CA GLN A 660 -21.64 30.71 -33.45
C GLN A 660 -21.46 32.15 -33.98
N LEU A 661 -22.42 32.58 -34.81
CA LEU A 661 -22.45 33.91 -35.41
C LEU A 661 -23.61 34.71 -34.80
N ASN A 662 -23.33 35.95 -34.42
CA ASN A 662 -24.33 36.96 -34.11
C ASN A 662 -25.16 37.30 -35.35
N SER A 663 -26.32 37.91 -35.10
CA SER A 663 -27.20 38.46 -36.14
C SER A 663 -26.55 39.56 -37.00
N ASP A 664 -25.48 40.20 -36.54
CA ASP A 664 -24.69 41.19 -37.28
C ASP A 664 -23.52 40.57 -38.09
N GLY A 665 -23.41 39.25 -38.12
CA GLY A 665 -22.33 38.53 -38.81
C GLY A 665 -21.01 38.48 -38.04
N THR A 666 -20.92 39.07 -36.86
CA THR A 666 -19.76 38.90 -35.97
C THR A 666 -19.80 37.52 -35.31
N GLN A 667 -18.65 36.90 -35.04
CA GLN A 667 -18.63 35.62 -34.32
C GLN A 667 -18.93 35.88 -32.83
N THR A 668 -20.02 35.33 -32.30
CA THR A 668 -20.13 35.05 -30.86
C THR A 668 -19.75 33.61 -30.63
N ARG A 669 -18.51 33.37 -30.24
CA ARG A 669 -18.19 32.12 -29.52
C ARG A 669 -18.48 32.33 -28.04
N THR A 670 -19.69 32.77 -27.69
CA THR A 670 -20.20 32.37 -26.37
C THR A 670 -20.23 30.84 -26.47
N PRO A 671 -19.55 30.09 -25.60
CA PRO A 671 -19.68 28.65 -25.61
C PRO A 671 -21.17 28.31 -25.71
N GLN A 672 -21.52 27.24 -26.44
CA GLN A 672 -22.79 26.58 -26.12
C GLN A 672 -22.79 26.44 -24.60
N SER A 673 -23.88 26.84 -23.97
CA SER A 673 -24.05 26.85 -22.53
C SER A 673 -23.38 25.63 -21.89
N ASP A 674 -22.19 25.79 -21.26
CA ASP A 674 -21.35 24.76 -20.58
C ASP A 674 -19.83 24.71 -20.94
N GLN A 675 -19.26 25.60 -21.77
CA GLN A 675 -17.81 25.59 -22.10
C GLN A 675 -17.36 24.46 -23.04
N SER A 676 -18.28 23.83 -23.79
CA SER A 676 -17.99 22.81 -24.80
C SER A 676 -17.38 23.38 -26.10
N THR A 677 -16.34 22.73 -26.64
CA THR A 677 -15.65 23.16 -27.87
C THR A 677 -15.60 22.15 -29.00
N GLY A 678 -15.83 20.87 -28.72
CA GLY A 678 -15.86 19.83 -29.73
C GLY A 678 -16.14 18.45 -29.15
N THR A 679 -15.87 17.42 -29.95
CA THR A 679 -15.89 16.01 -29.53
C THR A 679 -14.58 15.32 -29.88
N VAL A 680 -14.25 14.24 -29.17
CA VAL A 680 -13.05 13.43 -29.41
C VAL A 680 -13.44 12.06 -29.96
N ASP A 681 -12.85 11.61 -31.05
CA ASP A 681 -12.93 10.22 -31.51
C ASP A 681 -12.11 9.33 -30.58
N MET A 682 -12.76 8.74 -29.58
CA MET A 682 -12.10 7.90 -28.58
C MET A 682 -11.58 6.59 -29.16
N THR A 683 -12.20 6.08 -30.22
CA THR A 683 -11.74 4.84 -30.85
C THR A 683 -10.38 5.05 -31.50
N ALA A 684 -10.25 6.12 -32.29
CA ALA A 684 -9.00 6.49 -32.93
C ALA A 684 -7.94 6.91 -31.91
N TYR A 685 -8.32 7.72 -30.91
CA TYR A 685 -7.41 8.18 -29.86
C TYR A 685 -6.83 7.04 -29.03
N LEU A 686 -7.68 6.16 -28.49
CA LEU A 686 -7.20 5.02 -27.69
C LEU A 686 -6.38 4.03 -28.54
N LYS A 687 -6.69 3.89 -29.83
CA LYS A 687 -5.87 3.10 -30.75
C LYS A 687 -4.49 3.73 -30.91
N TRP A 688 -4.41 5.04 -31.14
CA TRP A 688 -3.15 5.75 -31.26
C TRP A 688 -2.31 5.62 -30.00
N LEU A 689 -2.92 5.73 -28.81
CA LEU A 689 -2.22 5.52 -27.54
C LEU A 689 -1.61 4.12 -27.46
N ARG A 690 -2.38 3.07 -27.75
CA ARG A 690 -1.88 1.68 -27.76
C ARG A 690 -0.77 1.45 -28.79
N ASP A 691 -0.93 1.97 -30.00
CA ASP A 691 0.07 1.83 -31.08
C ASP A 691 1.39 2.53 -30.73
N ASN A 692 1.36 3.52 -29.84
CA ASN A 692 2.54 4.22 -29.32
C ASN A 692 3.01 3.71 -27.95
N GLY A 693 2.54 2.52 -27.52
CA GLY A 693 3.04 1.83 -26.33
C GLY A 693 2.44 2.31 -25.00
N TYR A 694 1.29 3.00 -25.03
CA TYR A 694 0.62 3.44 -23.82
C TYR A 694 -0.39 2.42 -23.32
N GLU A 695 -0.08 1.84 -22.16
CA GLU A 695 -0.98 0.97 -21.44
C GLU A 695 -2.03 1.80 -20.69
N LEU A 696 -3.30 1.41 -20.86
CA LEU A 696 -4.47 2.06 -20.25
C LEU A 696 -5.33 1.00 -19.54
N GLY A 697 -4.68 -0.06 -19.07
CA GLY A 697 -5.35 -1.21 -18.46
C GLY A 697 -6.48 -1.78 -19.34
N ASN A 698 -7.63 -2.00 -18.72
CA ASN A 698 -8.82 -2.59 -19.34
C ASN A 698 -9.82 -1.55 -19.90
N LEU A 699 -9.39 -0.32 -20.16
CA LEU A 699 -10.25 0.77 -20.65
C LEU A 699 -10.86 0.44 -22.03
N LYS A 700 -12.19 0.58 -22.16
CA LYS A 700 -12.98 0.27 -23.36
C LYS A 700 -13.84 1.45 -23.79
N VAL A 701 -14.12 1.53 -25.09
CA VAL A 701 -15.10 2.46 -25.66
C VAL A 701 -16.49 1.82 -25.61
N GLN A 702 -17.51 2.58 -25.25
CA GLN A 702 -18.92 2.15 -25.30
C GLN A 702 -19.49 2.14 -26.72
#